data_AF-A0A0F8V4X0-F1
#
_entry.id   AF-A0A0F8V4X0-F1
#
_cell.length_a   1.000
_cell.length_b   1.000
_cell.length_c   1.000
_cell.angle_alpha   90.00
_cell.angle_beta   90.00
_cell.angle_gamma   90.00
#
_symmetry.space_group_name_H-M   'P 1'
#
loop_
_entity.id
_entity.type
_entity.pdbx_description
1 polymer ?
#
loop_
_entity_poly.entity_id
_entity_poly.type
_entity_poly.pdbx_seq_one_letter_code
_entity_poly.pdbx_strand_id
1 'polypeptide(L)'
;MDTFAITESIVPQSSSQDGHATETVPGGTLPEGANKFQRAIAAWRGIDLSNTLAKLDSTASDIVAQQRDALVQRKDLAQKTKDFRKLDDSSKLAEYKGLLKAYQSFIDLLTNQGKASSSAFLQLYSSLSEAPDPYPLLETSVDSLVLSEETVPKLTSERDQLQGSVDRLTSQLDDTEKRLQEERTTRKKLEENQDVKIKEVEESWSAVLSEKTNNWTAKEKSLEEKLENQERLVKELKASYEVSQRLGQEDESGNHSQQGATAAELELVSADLEKTSLRLAEVEARNEQLRLELAQAVSHSKSEQTSVEDDPAYLRLQSENSSLLRKLEAARFDRESERHSWEAKFHQSERQCSKATAEKEELKLRLEKVADYEDIRRELEMIKSIEFSAGDDDDAGDVTDATGVTNGSTVKAKEGGKNSSLEQLLLARNKKLTDELTILRVSHRDLQGQLEALREDLSTTQQELEKSQNLSTTLENDLLRVQEEAANAFPSSAMSVAGTYTSKYPHSSRRGAVSPTSSIISGFDQSAMSHSTMEAIRAGEPVGGGSGLLPMIQAQRDRFKKKNTELEEELSRLYNTVKSLRQEVASLQKDNLSLYEKTRYVSTYSRGQGASSSASAYANTPSSTSIHASAETPSGLSIDRYQSAYEAQISPFAAFRGRESARAYKRMSLPERVVFSLTRIILATRTSRNLFAGYCFALHFLLFIMLYMMSSMDIEKHSATLGATAAAAMNGGSSSGKLHGDDWQQEGFNHAG
;
A
#
# COMPACT_ATOMS: atom_id res chain seq x y z
N MET A 1 53.49 -9.59 -23.55
CA MET A 1 53.99 -8.59 -24.51
C MET A 1 52.77 -7.85 -25.02
N ASP A 2 52.66 -6.58 -24.59
CA ASP A 2 51.83 -5.47 -25.09
C ASP A 2 50.29 -5.58 -25.11
N THR A 3 49.48 -4.55 -24.81
CA THR A 3 49.43 -3.35 -23.92
C THR A 3 48.03 -2.72 -24.17
N PHE A 4 47.61 -1.79 -23.31
CA PHE A 4 46.36 -0.96 -23.28
C PHE A 4 45.17 -1.58 -22.53
N ALA A 5 44.86 -1.25 -21.26
CA ALA A 5 44.60 0.04 -20.58
C ALA A 5 43.30 0.74 -21.05
N ILE A 6 42.28 0.80 -20.17
CA ILE A 6 41.32 1.90 -19.96
C ILE A 6 40.49 1.64 -18.67
N THR A 7 40.79 2.47 -17.67
CA THR A 7 39.94 3.14 -16.66
C THR A 7 38.99 2.36 -15.74
N GLU A 8 39.42 2.20 -14.48
CA GLU A 8 38.55 2.22 -13.30
C GLU A 8 38.98 3.39 -12.40
N SER A 9 38.09 4.37 -12.23
CA SER A 9 38.32 5.55 -11.39
C SER A 9 37.53 5.39 -10.10
N ILE A 10 38.21 5.00 -9.02
CA ILE A 10 37.70 5.06 -7.65
C ILE A 10 38.49 6.08 -6.82
N VAL A 11 37.70 6.88 -6.11
CA VAL A 11 37.97 8.09 -5.30
C VAL A 11 38.74 7.73 -3.99
N PRO A 12 39.43 8.70 -3.35
CA PRO A 12 40.78 8.50 -2.82
C PRO A 12 40.87 8.22 -1.30
N GLN A 13 41.84 7.36 -0.99
CA GLN A 13 43.00 7.58 -0.11
C GLN A 13 42.83 8.42 1.17
N SER A 14 42.66 7.72 2.29
CA SER A 14 43.08 8.16 3.63
C SER A 14 44.56 7.82 3.85
N SER A 15 45.45 8.81 3.76
CA SER A 15 46.86 8.67 4.15
C SER A 15 47.06 9.13 5.59
N SER A 16 47.39 8.18 6.44
CA SER A 16 48.06 8.40 7.72
C SER A 16 49.54 8.62 7.45
N GLN A 17 50.08 9.80 7.76
CA GLN A 17 51.50 9.90 8.12
C GLN A 17 51.83 11.16 8.94
N ASP A 18 52.70 10.92 9.90
CA ASP A 18 53.27 11.81 10.91
C ASP A 18 53.70 13.20 10.43
N GLY A 19 53.46 14.19 11.28
CA GLY A 19 53.97 15.56 11.15
C GLY A 19 54.16 16.20 12.51
N HIS A 20 55.43 16.42 12.86
CA HIS A 20 55.94 17.14 14.02
C HIS A 20 55.09 18.35 14.46
N ALA A 21 54.78 18.40 15.75
CA ALA A 21 54.26 19.58 16.43
C ALA A 21 55.38 20.61 16.64
N THR A 22 55.29 21.74 15.96
CA THR A 22 55.92 23.01 16.35
C THR A 22 54.82 24.00 16.69
N GLU A 23 54.89 24.53 17.90
CA GLU A 23 54.11 25.65 18.43
C GLU A 23 53.96 26.77 17.42
N THR A 24 52.72 27.13 17.10
CA THR A 24 52.35 28.54 16.86
C THR A 24 50.89 28.72 17.25
N VAL A 25 50.66 29.61 18.20
CA VAL A 25 49.34 30.17 18.52
C VAL A 25 48.87 31.01 17.33
N PRO A 26 47.60 30.89 16.90
CA PRO A 26 46.89 32.10 16.53
C PRO A 26 45.49 32.17 17.15
N GLY A 27 45.15 33.37 17.60
CA GLY A 27 43.83 33.73 18.10
C GLY A 27 42.71 33.36 17.13
N GLY A 28 41.59 32.95 17.73
CA GLY A 28 40.47 32.36 17.03
C GLY A 28 39.70 33.35 16.16
N THR A 29 39.51 32.95 14.91
CA THR A 29 38.22 33.06 14.21
C THR A 29 38.17 31.90 13.22
N LEU A 30 37.43 30.84 13.55
CA LEU A 30 37.14 29.75 12.61
C LEU A 30 36.16 30.24 11.53
N PRO A 31 36.26 29.73 10.28
CA PRO A 31 35.46 30.19 9.14
C PRO A 31 33.95 30.10 9.42
N GLU A 32 33.18 31.04 8.89
CA GLU A 32 31.73 31.21 9.11
C GLU A 32 30.87 29.98 8.78
N GLY A 33 31.42 28.95 8.12
CA GLY A 33 30.75 27.68 7.82
C GLY A 33 30.98 26.55 8.83
N ALA A 34 31.74 26.74 9.92
CA ALA A 34 31.99 25.68 10.89
C ALA A 34 30.72 25.33 11.70
N ASN A 35 30.42 24.04 11.79
CA ASN A 35 29.29 23.51 12.57
C ASN A 35 29.26 24.12 13.97
N LYS A 36 28.07 24.51 14.47
CA LYS A 36 27.90 25.12 15.80
C LYS A 36 28.57 24.30 16.91
N PHE A 37 28.57 22.97 16.77
CA PHE A 37 29.32 22.02 17.61
C PHE A 37 30.82 22.23 17.61
N GLN A 38 31.44 22.38 16.44
CA GLN A 38 32.89 22.58 16.34
C GLN A 38 33.30 23.93 16.93
N ARG A 39 32.48 24.97 16.74
CA ARG A 39 32.71 26.29 17.34
C ARG A 39 32.60 26.25 18.87
N ALA A 40 31.60 25.54 19.39
CA ALA A 40 31.45 25.37 20.83
C ALA A 40 32.57 24.53 21.46
N ILE A 41 32.96 23.42 20.81
CA ILE A 41 34.11 22.60 21.26
C ILE A 41 35.39 23.44 21.25
N ALA A 42 35.60 24.29 20.25
CA ALA A 42 36.76 25.19 20.21
C ALA A 42 36.73 26.22 21.34
N ALA A 43 35.56 26.81 21.65
CA ALA A 43 35.41 27.75 22.76
C ALA A 43 35.71 27.08 24.12
N TRP A 44 35.13 25.90 24.38
CA TRP A 44 35.38 25.15 25.62
C TRP A 44 36.82 24.63 25.74
N ARG A 45 37.47 24.30 24.62
CA ARG A 45 38.92 24.01 24.60
C ARG A 45 39.77 25.24 24.88
N GLY A 46 39.36 26.42 24.38
CA GLY A 46 40.07 27.68 24.61
C GLY A 46 39.96 28.17 26.06
N ILE A 47 38.82 27.91 26.71
CA ILE A 47 38.63 28.21 28.14
C ILE A 47 39.50 27.31 29.01
N ASP A 48 39.72 26.06 28.59
CA ASP A 48 40.54 25.07 29.29
C ASP A 48 40.23 25.04 30.79
N LEU A 49 39.05 24.47 31.10
CA LEU A 49 38.46 24.48 32.43
C LEU A 49 39.43 23.97 33.51
N SER A 50 40.25 22.98 33.18
CA SER A 50 41.24 22.40 34.10
C SER A 50 42.27 23.43 34.55
N ASN A 51 42.82 24.21 33.62
CA ASN A 51 43.84 25.21 33.92
C ASN A 51 43.23 26.48 34.55
N THR A 52 42.00 26.84 34.19
CA THR A 52 41.29 27.96 34.82
C THR A 52 40.86 27.64 36.26
N LEU A 53 40.44 26.41 36.55
CA LEU A 53 40.18 25.94 37.91
C LEU A 53 41.44 26.00 38.77
N ALA A 54 42.58 25.49 38.29
CA ALA A 54 43.83 25.55 39.04
C ALA A 54 44.28 27.00 39.35
N LYS A 55 44.08 27.94 38.41
CA LYS A 55 44.32 29.37 38.65
C LYS A 55 43.34 29.93 39.67
N LEU A 56 42.06 29.58 39.58
CA LEU A 56 41.04 30.05 40.50
C LEU A 56 41.30 29.55 41.93
N ASP A 57 41.71 28.29 42.09
CA ASP A 57 42.10 27.71 43.39
C ASP A 57 43.28 28.48 44.02
N SER A 58 44.29 28.83 43.21
CA SER A 58 45.39 29.69 43.66
C SER A 58 44.87 31.06 44.11
N THR A 59 44.01 31.71 43.32
CA THR A 59 43.45 33.02 43.69
C THR A 59 42.55 32.95 44.91
N ALA A 60 41.82 31.85 45.12
CA ALA A 60 41.00 31.63 46.31
C ALA A 60 41.88 31.48 47.56
N SER A 61 42.98 30.74 47.46
CA SER A 61 44.00 30.66 48.50
C SER A 61 44.60 32.04 48.81
N ASP A 62 44.92 32.83 47.78
CA ASP A 62 45.46 34.18 47.94
C ASP A 62 44.44 35.13 48.60
N ILE A 63 43.16 35.02 48.26
CA ILE A 63 42.09 35.81 48.92
C ILE A 63 42.00 35.46 50.41
N VAL A 64 42.08 34.17 50.77
CA VAL A 64 42.07 33.73 52.18
C VAL A 64 43.31 34.23 52.92
N ALA A 65 44.49 34.19 52.29
CA ALA A 65 45.72 34.74 52.85
C ALA A 65 45.61 36.26 53.06
N GLN A 66 45.14 37.01 52.05
CA GLN A 66 44.94 38.45 52.12
C GLN A 66 43.90 38.83 53.18
N GLN A 67 42.83 38.03 53.37
CA GLN A 67 41.86 38.25 54.46
C GLN A 67 42.51 38.07 55.84
N ARG A 68 43.38 37.06 56.00
CA ARG A 68 44.15 36.87 57.25
C ARG A 68 45.10 38.05 57.50
N ASP A 69 45.81 38.49 56.48
CA ASP A 69 46.74 39.62 56.57
C ASP A 69 46.02 40.93 56.89
N ALA A 70 44.86 41.19 56.28
CA ALA A 70 44.02 42.33 56.60
C ALA A 70 43.55 42.31 58.07
N LEU A 71 43.21 41.13 58.61
CA LEU A 71 42.84 41.00 60.03
C LEU A 71 44.02 41.26 60.97
N VAL A 72 45.22 40.77 60.65
CA VAL A 72 46.44 41.01 61.43
C VAL A 72 46.82 42.50 61.40
N GLN A 73 46.89 43.09 60.21
CA GLN A 73 47.23 44.51 60.07
C GLN A 73 46.19 45.43 60.71
N ARG A 74 44.91 45.06 60.70
CA ARG A 74 43.86 45.79 61.43
C ARG A 74 44.10 45.76 62.94
N LYS A 75 44.49 44.61 63.50
CA LYS A 75 44.84 44.48 64.92
C LYS A 75 46.08 45.30 65.27
N ASP A 76 47.11 45.26 64.43
CA ASP A 76 48.34 46.04 64.61
C ASP A 76 48.09 47.54 64.54
N LEU A 77 47.22 47.98 63.62
CA LEU A 77 46.81 49.38 63.48
C LEU A 77 46.00 49.85 64.70
N ALA A 78 45.10 49.01 65.20
CA ALA A 78 44.35 49.29 66.43
C ALA A 78 45.28 49.42 67.65
N GLN A 79 46.29 48.54 67.73
CA GLN A 79 47.31 48.59 68.79
C GLN A 79 48.19 49.84 68.68
N LYS A 80 48.70 50.18 67.49
CA LYS A 80 49.44 51.42 67.23
C LYS A 80 48.63 52.67 67.56
N THR A 81 47.33 52.66 67.28
CA THR A 81 46.42 53.76 67.65
C THR A 81 46.23 53.87 69.16
N LYS A 82 46.13 52.73 69.86
CA LYS A 82 46.04 52.67 71.32
C LYS A 82 47.32 53.15 71.98
N ASP A 83 48.48 52.79 71.45
CA ASP A 83 49.78 53.19 72.00
C ASP A 83 50.08 54.66 71.71
N PHE A 84 49.74 55.17 70.51
CA PHE A 84 49.79 56.61 70.19
C PHE A 84 48.96 57.46 71.16
N ARG A 85 47.79 56.97 71.59
CA ARG A 85 46.93 57.68 72.56
C ARG A 85 47.58 57.81 73.94
N LYS A 86 48.50 56.91 74.32
CA LYS A 86 49.17 56.91 75.63
C LYS A 86 50.39 57.84 75.70
N LEU A 87 50.87 58.34 74.56
CA LEU A 87 52.05 59.22 74.49
C LEU A 87 51.75 60.62 75.03
N ASP A 88 52.81 61.34 75.43
CA ASP A 88 52.79 62.77 75.75
C ASP A 88 52.69 63.63 74.47
N ASP A 89 52.26 64.88 74.61
CA ASP A 89 51.88 65.70 73.44
C ASP A 89 53.06 66.08 72.53
N SER A 90 54.29 66.16 73.06
CA SER A 90 55.51 66.31 72.24
C SER A 90 55.80 65.06 71.41
N SER A 91 55.69 63.87 72.01
CA SER A 91 55.91 62.59 71.30
C SER A 91 54.79 62.28 70.30
N LYS A 92 53.54 62.68 70.59
CA LYS A 92 52.43 62.57 69.63
C LYS A 92 52.69 63.36 68.35
N LEU A 93 53.25 64.56 68.44
CA LEU A 93 53.60 65.36 67.25
C LEU A 93 54.67 64.68 66.38
N ALA A 94 55.60 63.94 67.00
CA ALA A 94 56.61 63.17 66.28
C ALA A 94 56.03 61.91 65.60
N GLU A 95 55.13 61.19 66.27
CA GLU A 95 54.60 59.91 65.78
C GLU A 95 53.34 60.01 64.89
N TYR A 96 52.64 61.15 64.87
CA TYR A 96 51.39 61.33 64.12
C TYR A 96 51.53 60.98 62.63
N LYS A 97 52.65 61.38 62.02
CA LYS A 97 52.96 61.06 60.61
C LYS A 97 53.13 59.55 60.39
N GLY A 98 53.71 58.84 61.36
CA GLY A 98 53.87 57.39 61.33
C GLY A 98 52.54 56.65 61.43
N LEU A 99 51.65 57.11 62.32
CA LEU A 99 50.30 56.56 62.47
C LEU A 99 49.46 56.79 61.21
N LEU A 100 49.47 58.01 60.66
CA LEU A 100 48.75 58.33 59.43
C LEU A 100 49.22 57.47 58.25
N LYS A 101 50.55 57.28 58.12
CA LYS A 101 51.12 56.40 57.09
C LYS A 101 50.72 54.94 57.29
N ALA A 102 50.56 54.48 58.53
CA ALA A 102 50.05 53.13 58.83
C ALA A 102 48.57 52.97 58.40
N TYR A 103 47.71 53.96 58.70
CA TYR A 103 46.32 53.98 58.20
C TYR A 103 46.25 53.99 56.67
N GLN A 104 47.07 54.82 56.03
CA GLN A 104 47.16 54.87 54.57
C GLN A 104 47.58 53.52 53.99
N SER A 105 48.63 52.89 54.54
CA SER A 105 49.08 51.57 54.06
C SER A 105 48.03 50.48 54.21
N PHE A 106 47.20 50.53 55.26
CA PHE A 106 46.12 49.57 55.46
C PHE A 106 44.97 49.78 54.47
N ILE A 107 44.61 51.04 54.19
CA ILE A 107 43.61 51.40 53.16
C ILE A 107 44.10 50.98 51.78
N ASP A 108 45.37 51.22 51.45
CA ASP A 108 45.98 50.83 50.19
C ASP A 108 46.00 49.29 50.04
N LEU A 109 46.29 48.56 51.12
CA LEU A 109 46.25 47.09 51.14
C LEU A 109 44.84 46.54 50.87
N LEU A 110 43.83 47.06 51.57
CA LEU A 110 42.42 46.68 51.35
C LEU A 110 41.96 47.01 49.92
N THR A 111 42.37 48.18 49.41
CA THR A 111 42.03 48.62 48.05
C THR A 111 42.67 47.71 47.00
N ASN A 112 43.92 47.30 47.21
CA ASN A 112 44.63 46.40 46.30
C ASN A 112 44.08 44.97 46.36
N GLN A 113 43.72 44.47 47.54
CA GLN A 113 43.01 43.19 47.69
C GLN A 113 41.64 43.20 46.98
N GLY A 114 40.87 44.27 47.14
CA GLY A 114 39.59 44.47 46.46
C GLY A 114 39.73 44.51 44.94
N LYS A 115 40.76 45.19 44.43
CA LYS A 115 41.09 45.21 42.99
C LYS A 115 41.53 43.84 42.46
N ALA A 116 42.35 43.10 43.21
CA ALA A 116 42.83 41.78 42.79
C ALA A 116 41.68 40.77 42.70
N SER A 117 40.81 40.71 43.72
CA SER A 117 39.63 39.83 43.72
C SER A 117 38.62 40.21 42.63
N SER A 118 38.37 41.51 42.42
CA SER A 118 37.46 41.98 41.36
C SER A 118 38.02 41.70 39.97
N SER A 119 39.33 41.85 39.77
CA SER A 119 40.00 41.53 38.50
C SER A 119 39.96 40.04 38.20
N ALA A 120 40.20 39.17 39.19
CA ALA A 120 40.12 37.72 39.02
C ALA A 120 38.69 37.26 38.69
N PHE A 121 37.68 37.84 39.36
CA PHE A 121 36.28 37.56 39.06
C PHE A 121 35.89 37.98 37.64
N LEU A 122 36.27 39.18 37.20
CA LEU A 122 35.92 39.66 35.86
C LEU A 122 36.60 38.85 34.75
N GLN A 123 37.82 38.35 34.95
CA GLN A 123 38.51 37.47 34.00
C GLN A 123 37.81 36.10 33.87
N LEU A 124 37.32 35.54 34.97
CA LEU A 124 36.51 34.32 34.96
C LEU A 124 35.16 34.57 34.27
N TYR A 125 34.50 35.67 34.63
CA TYR A 125 33.20 36.02 34.08
C TYR A 125 33.27 36.26 32.56
N SER A 126 34.28 36.98 32.07
CA SER A 126 34.42 37.23 30.63
C SER A 126 34.62 35.93 29.85
N SER A 127 35.50 35.05 30.32
CA SER A 127 35.77 33.76 29.66
C SER A 127 34.58 32.81 29.68
N LEU A 128 33.78 32.80 30.76
CA LEU A 128 32.59 31.96 30.87
C LEU A 128 31.38 32.56 30.12
N SER A 129 31.26 33.89 30.05
CA SER A 129 30.15 34.58 29.37
C SER A 129 30.21 34.46 27.83
N GLU A 130 31.40 34.26 27.28
CA GLU A 130 31.62 34.05 25.85
C GLU A 130 31.40 32.58 25.45
N ALA A 131 31.35 31.67 26.43
CA ALA A 131 31.15 30.25 26.21
C ALA A 131 29.67 29.93 25.90
N PRO A 132 29.37 29.15 24.84
CA PRO A 132 28.03 28.64 24.60
C PRO A 132 27.67 27.56 25.64
N ASP A 133 26.41 27.51 26.06
CA ASP A 133 25.89 26.52 27.01
C ASP A 133 26.19 25.07 26.54
N PRO A 134 26.85 24.22 27.36
CA PRO A 134 27.20 22.86 26.99
C PRO A 134 26.01 21.89 27.06
N TYR A 135 24.94 22.20 27.80
CA TYR A 135 23.80 21.30 27.96
C TYR A 135 23.13 20.88 26.63
N PRO A 136 22.74 21.81 25.74
CA PRO A 136 22.12 21.44 24.46
C PRO A 136 23.07 20.67 23.53
N LEU A 137 24.39 20.84 23.67
CA LEU A 137 25.39 20.09 22.89
C LEU A 137 25.51 18.65 23.39
N LEU A 138 25.39 18.45 24.71
CA LEU A 138 25.39 17.13 25.32
C LEU A 138 24.09 16.39 24.97
N GLU A 139 22.94 17.03 25.07
CA GLU A 139 21.63 16.47 24.69
C GLU A 139 21.64 15.99 23.23
N THR A 140 22.04 16.86 22.30
CA THR A 140 22.14 16.49 20.87
C THR A 140 23.21 15.43 20.58
N SER A 141 24.28 15.37 21.37
CA SER A 141 25.28 14.28 21.24
C SER A 141 24.74 12.95 21.75
N VAL A 142 23.91 12.95 22.80
CA VAL A 142 23.21 11.78 23.31
C VAL A 142 22.16 11.33 22.31
N ASP A 143 21.36 12.24 21.76
CA ASP A 143 20.39 11.93 20.72
C ASP A 143 21.06 11.36 19.48
N SER A 144 22.18 11.94 19.04
CA SER A 144 22.98 11.41 17.92
C SER A 144 23.54 10.02 18.22
N LEU A 145 23.98 9.77 19.46
CA LEU A 145 24.45 8.45 19.89
C LEU A 145 23.32 7.43 19.87
N VAL A 146 22.16 7.76 20.44
CA VAL A 146 20.95 6.90 20.44
C VAL A 146 20.47 6.62 19.03
N LEU A 147 20.42 7.64 18.16
CA LEU A 147 20.10 7.48 16.74
C LEU A 147 21.13 6.60 16.03
N SER A 148 22.42 6.75 16.34
CA SER A 148 23.47 5.89 15.77
C SER A 148 23.33 4.44 16.25
N GLU A 149 22.97 4.22 17.51
CA GLU A 149 22.73 2.90 18.09
C GLU A 149 21.53 2.19 17.42
N GLU A 150 20.51 2.94 17.02
CA GLU A 150 19.35 2.39 16.29
C GLU A 150 19.61 2.21 14.78
N THR A 151 20.33 3.14 14.15
CA THR A 151 20.50 3.17 12.69
C THR A 151 21.61 2.27 12.18
N VAL A 152 22.74 2.18 12.90
CA VAL A 152 23.87 1.30 12.53
C VAL A 152 23.47 -0.17 12.44
N PRO A 153 22.72 -0.79 13.37
CA PRO A 153 22.30 -2.20 13.23
C PRO A 153 21.34 -2.40 12.05
N LYS A 154 20.47 -1.43 11.76
CA LYS A 154 19.57 -1.50 10.60
C LYS A 154 20.37 -1.46 9.29
N LEU A 155 21.26 -0.48 9.13
CA LEU A 155 22.11 -0.34 7.95
C LEU A 155 23.06 -1.52 7.78
N THR A 156 23.61 -2.07 8.86
CA THR A 156 24.45 -3.28 8.78
C THR A 156 23.64 -4.51 8.39
N SER A 157 22.41 -4.66 8.91
CA SER A 157 21.52 -5.75 8.48
C SER A 157 21.10 -5.64 7.01
N GLU A 158 20.85 -4.43 6.52
CA GLU A 158 20.53 -4.19 5.11
C GLU A 158 21.75 -4.45 4.22
N ARG A 159 22.94 -4.00 4.63
CA ARG A 159 24.20 -4.32 3.97
C ARG A 159 24.41 -5.83 3.89
N ASP A 160 24.17 -6.57 4.97
CA ASP A 160 24.31 -8.03 5.00
C ASP A 160 23.29 -8.72 4.09
N GLN A 161 22.05 -8.22 4.04
CA GLN A 161 21.02 -8.73 3.13
C GLN A 161 21.36 -8.44 1.66
N LEU A 162 21.85 -7.24 1.35
CA LEU A 162 22.29 -6.86 0.02
C LEU A 162 23.51 -7.68 -0.40
N GLN A 163 24.49 -7.85 0.49
CA GLN A 163 25.67 -8.66 0.24
C GLN A 163 25.28 -10.14 0.01
N GLY A 164 24.40 -10.71 0.83
CA GLY A 164 23.89 -12.07 0.61
C GLY A 164 23.09 -12.22 -0.69
N SER A 165 22.37 -11.17 -1.11
CA SER A 165 21.67 -11.15 -2.40
C SER A 165 22.63 -11.09 -3.58
N VAL A 166 23.70 -10.28 -3.48
CA VAL A 166 24.78 -10.21 -4.48
C VAL A 166 25.51 -11.54 -4.57
N ASP A 167 25.88 -12.16 -3.45
CA ASP A 167 26.55 -13.46 -3.44
C ASP A 167 25.68 -14.55 -4.07
N ARG A 168 24.37 -14.54 -3.78
CA ARG A 168 23.41 -15.45 -4.40
C ARG A 168 23.29 -15.23 -5.91
N LEU A 169 23.16 -13.98 -6.35
CA LEU A 169 23.07 -13.65 -7.78
C LEU A 169 24.38 -13.99 -8.51
N THR A 170 25.52 -13.78 -7.87
CA THR A 170 26.85 -14.13 -8.39
C THR A 170 26.99 -15.64 -8.54
N SER A 171 26.59 -16.42 -7.52
CA SER A 171 26.56 -17.88 -7.62
C SER A 171 25.61 -18.39 -8.70
N GLN A 172 24.43 -17.77 -8.86
CA GLN A 172 23.51 -18.11 -9.94
C GLN A 172 24.10 -17.79 -11.31
N LEU A 173 24.80 -16.66 -11.45
CA LEU A 173 25.49 -16.29 -12.67
C LEU A 173 26.58 -17.32 -13.00
N ASP A 174 27.46 -17.65 -12.05
CA ASP A 174 28.51 -18.65 -12.21
C ASP A 174 27.96 -20.02 -12.64
N ASP A 175 26.84 -20.46 -12.05
CA ASP A 175 26.20 -21.73 -12.42
C ASP A 175 25.61 -21.67 -13.84
N THR A 176 25.02 -20.54 -14.24
CA THR A 176 24.54 -20.35 -15.62
C THR A 176 25.67 -20.27 -16.64
N GLU A 177 26.79 -19.65 -16.29
CA GLU A 177 27.98 -19.58 -17.14
C GLU A 177 28.62 -20.97 -17.31
N LYS A 178 28.73 -21.74 -16.22
CA LYS A 178 29.19 -23.14 -16.29
C LYS A 178 28.29 -23.98 -17.17
N ARG A 179 26.96 -23.88 -16.99
CA ARG A 179 26.00 -24.60 -17.83
C ARG A 179 26.10 -24.19 -19.31
N LEU A 180 26.32 -22.91 -19.59
CA LEU A 180 26.53 -22.40 -20.95
C LEU A 180 27.84 -22.93 -21.55
N GLN A 181 28.92 -23.01 -20.76
CA GLN A 181 30.19 -23.60 -21.20
C GLN A 181 30.05 -25.10 -21.48
N GLU A 182 29.34 -25.84 -20.64
CA GLU A 182 29.00 -27.25 -20.88
C GLU A 182 28.16 -27.43 -22.15
N GLU A 183 27.16 -26.58 -22.39
CA GLU A 183 26.38 -26.60 -23.63
C GLU A 183 27.26 -26.29 -24.86
N ARG A 184 28.15 -25.30 -24.76
CA ARG A 184 29.08 -24.95 -25.85
C ARG A 184 30.04 -26.10 -26.17
N THR A 185 30.61 -26.74 -25.15
CA THR A 185 31.52 -27.87 -25.34
C THR A 185 30.81 -29.11 -25.89
N THR A 186 29.57 -29.36 -25.47
CA THR A 186 28.75 -30.46 -26.02
C THR A 186 28.31 -30.18 -27.45
N ARG A 187 27.90 -28.95 -27.78
CA ARG A 187 27.62 -28.53 -29.16
C ARG A 187 28.84 -28.69 -30.06
N LYS A 188 30.01 -28.22 -29.60
CA LYS A 188 31.26 -28.35 -30.35
C LYS A 188 31.62 -29.82 -30.61
N LYS A 189 31.49 -30.69 -29.60
CA LYS A 189 31.70 -32.15 -29.78
C LYS A 189 30.70 -32.77 -30.76
N LEU A 190 29.45 -32.31 -30.77
CA LEU A 190 28.44 -32.80 -31.71
C LEU A 190 28.76 -32.37 -33.14
N GLU A 191 29.19 -31.12 -33.33
CA GLU A 191 29.66 -30.57 -34.61
C GLU A 191 30.90 -31.31 -35.10
N GLU A 192 31.92 -31.50 -34.26
CA GLU A 192 33.11 -32.31 -34.57
C GLU A 192 32.73 -33.75 -34.98
N ASN A 193 31.77 -34.39 -34.28
CA ASN A 193 31.27 -35.71 -34.65
C ASN A 193 30.49 -35.72 -35.98
N GLN A 194 29.75 -34.65 -36.29
CA GLN A 194 29.05 -34.51 -37.58
C GLN A 194 30.06 -34.30 -38.71
N ASP A 195 31.07 -33.46 -38.51
CA ASP A 195 32.15 -33.24 -39.48
C ASP A 195 32.93 -34.52 -39.77
N VAL A 196 33.21 -35.34 -38.76
CA VAL A 196 33.85 -36.66 -38.96
C VAL A 196 32.96 -37.56 -39.82
N LYS A 197 31.65 -37.66 -39.53
CA LYS A 197 30.72 -38.45 -40.35
C LYS A 197 30.59 -37.92 -41.78
N ILE A 198 30.56 -36.60 -41.96
CA ILE A 198 30.52 -35.99 -43.29
C ILE A 198 31.78 -36.36 -44.06
N LYS A 199 32.97 -36.24 -43.44
CA LYS A 199 34.24 -36.65 -44.07
C LYS A 199 34.27 -38.13 -44.41
N GLU A 200 33.82 -39.02 -43.53
CA GLU A 200 33.72 -40.46 -43.81
C GLU A 200 32.80 -40.74 -45.00
N VAL A 201 31.66 -40.05 -45.08
CA VAL A 201 30.71 -40.16 -46.20
C VAL A 201 31.34 -39.62 -47.48
N GLU A 202 31.95 -38.44 -47.46
CA GLU A 202 32.66 -37.83 -48.60
C GLU A 202 33.79 -38.75 -49.10
N GLU A 203 34.60 -39.31 -48.20
CA GLU A 203 35.64 -40.28 -48.53
C GLU A 203 35.05 -41.54 -49.18
N SER A 204 33.96 -42.10 -48.62
CA SER A 204 33.29 -43.26 -49.20
C SER A 204 32.72 -42.99 -50.60
N TRP A 205 32.09 -41.83 -50.82
CA TRP A 205 31.57 -41.43 -52.13
C TRP A 205 32.70 -41.14 -53.12
N SER A 206 33.80 -40.53 -52.67
CA SER A 206 34.97 -40.31 -53.50
C SER A 206 35.60 -41.64 -53.94
N ALA A 207 35.66 -42.63 -53.05
CA ALA A 207 36.13 -43.97 -53.36
C ALA A 207 35.20 -44.67 -54.39
N VAL A 208 33.88 -44.64 -54.16
CA VAL A 208 32.90 -45.20 -55.12
C VAL A 208 32.96 -44.49 -56.47
N LEU A 209 33.11 -43.17 -56.49
CA LEU A 209 33.23 -42.40 -57.72
C LEU A 209 34.51 -42.78 -58.45
N SER A 210 35.64 -42.91 -57.74
CA SER A 210 36.92 -43.34 -58.30
C SER A 210 36.85 -44.76 -58.88
N GLU A 211 36.17 -45.68 -58.19
CA GLU A 211 35.96 -47.04 -58.65
C GLU A 211 35.08 -47.07 -59.91
N LYS A 212 33.99 -46.29 -59.93
CA LYS A 212 33.13 -46.16 -61.11
C LYS A 212 33.89 -45.55 -62.28
N THR A 213 34.66 -44.48 -62.08
CA THR A 213 35.47 -43.89 -63.14
C THR A 213 36.48 -44.91 -63.67
N ASN A 214 37.15 -45.67 -62.80
CA ASN A 214 38.06 -46.73 -63.21
C ASN A 214 37.36 -47.88 -63.97
N ASN A 215 36.12 -48.22 -63.59
CA ASN A 215 35.32 -49.21 -64.30
C ASN A 215 34.91 -48.72 -65.69
N TRP A 216 34.51 -47.45 -65.80
CA TRP A 216 34.15 -46.83 -67.08
C TRP A 216 35.35 -46.71 -68.00
N THR A 217 36.52 -46.27 -67.51
CA THR A 217 37.75 -46.22 -68.31
C THR A 217 38.21 -47.61 -68.72
N ALA A 218 38.06 -48.63 -67.86
CA ALA A 218 38.35 -50.02 -68.23
C ALA A 218 37.39 -50.55 -69.30
N LYS A 219 36.09 -50.21 -69.21
CA LYS A 219 35.09 -50.55 -70.24
C LYS A 219 35.38 -49.86 -71.56
N GLU A 220 35.65 -48.57 -71.53
CA GLU A 220 36.04 -47.76 -72.69
C GLU A 220 37.25 -48.40 -73.38
N LYS A 221 38.32 -48.67 -72.63
CA LYS A 221 39.50 -49.37 -73.15
C LYS A 221 39.16 -50.74 -73.75
N SER A 222 38.30 -51.54 -73.11
CA SER A 222 37.89 -52.84 -73.65
C SER A 222 37.06 -52.73 -74.93
N LEU A 223 36.28 -51.65 -75.08
CA LEU A 223 35.51 -51.36 -76.29
C LEU A 223 36.42 -50.84 -77.39
N GLU A 224 37.40 -50.00 -77.07
CA GLU A 224 38.46 -49.57 -77.97
C GLU A 224 39.25 -50.78 -78.50
N GLU A 225 39.67 -51.69 -77.62
CA GLU A 225 40.35 -52.94 -78.02
C GLU A 225 39.46 -53.82 -78.91
N LYS A 226 38.16 -53.92 -78.63
CA LYS A 226 37.20 -54.65 -79.49
C LYS A 226 37.01 -53.97 -80.85
N LEU A 227 36.94 -52.64 -80.89
CA LEU A 227 36.84 -51.87 -82.12
C LEU A 227 38.10 -52.05 -82.96
N GLU A 228 39.29 -51.96 -82.35
CA GLU A 228 40.57 -52.21 -83.00
C GLU A 228 40.65 -53.65 -83.54
N ASN A 229 40.18 -54.63 -82.77
CA ASN A 229 40.10 -56.03 -83.21
C ASN A 229 39.11 -56.21 -84.39
N GLN A 230 37.93 -55.60 -84.34
CA GLN A 230 36.97 -55.63 -85.45
C GLN A 230 37.50 -54.90 -86.69
N GLU A 231 38.16 -53.77 -86.53
CA GLU A 231 38.83 -53.07 -87.62
C GLU A 231 39.92 -53.94 -88.24
N ARG A 232 40.71 -54.65 -87.41
CA ARG A 232 41.70 -55.61 -87.87
C ARG A 232 41.04 -56.75 -88.65
N LEU A 233 39.94 -57.33 -88.14
CA LEU A 233 39.18 -58.37 -88.84
C LEU A 233 38.56 -57.88 -90.15
N VAL A 234 38.05 -56.66 -90.21
CA VAL A 234 37.51 -56.06 -91.45
C VAL A 234 38.64 -55.80 -92.45
N LYS A 235 39.81 -55.33 -91.99
CA LYS A 235 41.00 -55.19 -92.85
C LYS A 235 41.43 -56.56 -93.40
N GLU A 236 41.42 -57.59 -92.56
CA GLU A 236 41.75 -58.97 -92.96
C GLU A 236 40.70 -59.55 -93.91
N LEU A 237 39.40 -59.39 -93.65
CA LEU A 237 38.31 -59.81 -94.54
C LEU A 237 38.32 -59.07 -95.87
N LYS A 238 38.64 -57.79 -95.89
CA LYS A 238 38.82 -57.04 -97.15
C LYS A 238 40.01 -57.59 -97.93
N ALA A 239 41.12 -57.86 -97.26
CA ALA A 239 42.28 -58.50 -97.89
C ALA A 239 41.95 -59.92 -98.38
N SER A 240 41.22 -60.73 -97.61
CA SER A 240 40.85 -62.10 -97.98
C SER A 240 39.78 -62.11 -99.06
N TYR A 241 38.83 -61.17 -99.08
CA TYR A 241 37.85 -60.99 -100.15
C TYR A 241 38.54 -60.56 -101.44
N GLU A 242 39.52 -59.66 -101.39
CA GLU A 242 40.35 -59.32 -102.55
C GLU A 242 41.09 -60.55 -103.07
N VAL A 243 41.65 -61.39 -102.19
CA VAL A 243 42.29 -62.66 -102.56
C VAL A 243 41.28 -63.67 -103.13
N SER A 244 40.11 -63.82 -102.51
CA SER A 244 39.05 -64.75 -102.95
C SER A 244 38.37 -64.29 -104.23
N GLN A 245 38.29 -62.98 -104.50
CA GLN A 245 37.81 -62.44 -105.77
C GLN A 245 38.84 -62.68 -106.87
N ARG A 246 40.14 -62.64 -106.53
CA ARG A 246 41.22 -63.06 -107.43
C ARG A 246 41.20 -64.57 -107.71
N LEU A 247 40.83 -65.40 -106.74
CA LEU A 247 40.78 -66.87 -106.88
C LEU A 247 39.46 -67.39 -107.48
N GLY A 248 38.31 -66.83 -107.08
CA GLY A 248 36.96 -67.28 -107.44
C GLY A 248 36.54 -66.96 -108.87
N GLN A 249 37.43 -66.33 -109.64
CA GLN A 249 37.26 -66.16 -111.09
C GLN A 249 37.82 -67.36 -111.89
N GLU A 250 38.51 -68.31 -111.24
CA GLU A 250 39.20 -69.40 -111.95
C GLU A 250 38.69 -70.84 -111.72
N ASP A 251 37.76 -71.13 -110.81
CA ASP A 251 37.38 -72.55 -110.55
C ASP A 251 35.87 -72.80 -110.45
N GLU A 252 35.22 -72.99 -111.59
CA GLU A 252 33.90 -73.61 -111.71
C GLU A 252 33.99 -74.92 -112.50
N SER A 253 34.82 -75.89 -112.07
CA SER A 253 34.65 -77.28 -112.49
C SER A 253 35.43 -78.27 -111.64
N GLY A 254 34.70 -79.23 -111.06
CA GLY A 254 35.27 -80.50 -110.59
C GLY A 254 35.52 -80.59 -109.10
N ASN A 255 34.46 -80.71 -108.28
CA ASN A 255 34.68 -81.14 -106.90
C ASN A 255 33.52 -81.86 -106.19
N HIS A 256 32.94 -82.85 -106.86
CA HIS A 256 31.84 -83.64 -106.29
C HIS A 256 32.31 -84.70 -105.27
N SER A 257 33.60 -85.07 -105.22
CA SER A 257 34.14 -85.99 -104.20
C SER A 257 34.58 -85.27 -102.92
N GLN A 258 35.10 -84.05 -103.03
CA GLN A 258 35.41 -83.21 -101.87
C GLN A 258 34.13 -82.72 -101.18
N GLN A 259 33.01 -82.56 -101.92
CA GLN A 259 31.68 -82.30 -101.35
C GLN A 259 31.17 -83.40 -100.40
N GLY A 260 31.53 -84.67 -100.61
CA GLY A 260 31.12 -85.76 -99.70
C GLY A 260 31.93 -85.77 -98.39
N ALA A 261 33.23 -85.48 -98.47
CA ALA A 261 34.08 -85.31 -97.29
C ALA A 261 33.71 -84.03 -96.52
N THR A 262 33.47 -82.92 -97.21
CA THR A 262 33.00 -81.68 -96.58
C THR A 262 31.56 -81.80 -96.07
N ALA A 263 30.71 -82.64 -96.67
CA ALA A 263 29.38 -82.94 -96.14
C ALA A 263 29.45 -83.77 -94.84
N ALA A 264 30.33 -84.78 -94.78
CA ALA A 264 30.55 -85.55 -93.55
C ALA A 264 31.24 -84.71 -92.45
N GLU A 265 32.17 -83.84 -92.81
CA GLU A 265 32.77 -82.87 -91.90
C GLU A 265 31.76 -81.81 -91.44
N LEU A 266 30.85 -81.35 -92.32
CA LEU A 266 29.73 -80.48 -91.95
C LEU A 266 28.74 -81.19 -91.04
N GLU A 267 28.46 -82.48 -91.26
CA GLU A 267 27.60 -83.28 -90.39
C GLU A 267 28.24 -83.44 -89.00
N LEU A 268 29.56 -83.70 -88.94
CA LEU A 268 30.29 -83.76 -87.67
C LEU A 268 30.31 -82.40 -86.95
N VAL A 269 30.54 -81.30 -87.68
CA VAL A 269 30.50 -79.94 -87.14
C VAL A 269 29.09 -79.57 -86.70
N SER A 270 28.05 -80.01 -87.40
CA SER A 270 26.67 -79.81 -86.97
C SER A 270 26.34 -80.61 -85.71
N ALA A 271 26.84 -81.84 -85.58
CA ALA A 271 26.67 -82.64 -84.38
C ALA A 271 27.42 -82.03 -83.18
N ASP A 272 28.63 -81.50 -83.39
CA ASP A 272 29.38 -80.77 -82.36
C ASP A 272 28.73 -79.41 -82.04
N LEU A 273 28.12 -78.74 -83.02
CA LEU A 273 27.33 -77.53 -82.81
C LEU A 273 26.05 -77.82 -82.01
N GLU A 274 25.35 -78.92 -82.31
CA GLU A 274 24.21 -79.38 -81.53
C GLU A 274 24.62 -79.72 -80.10
N LYS A 275 25.73 -80.43 -79.91
CA LYS A 275 26.25 -80.77 -78.58
C LYS A 275 26.70 -79.55 -77.78
N THR A 276 27.35 -78.58 -78.43
CA THR A 276 27.78 -77.33 -77.78
C THR A 276 26.59 -76.41 -77.50
N SER A 277 25.60 -76.36 -78.39
CA SER A 277 24.35 -75.60 -78.17
C SER A 277 23.52 -76.19 -77.02
N LEU A 278 23.44 -77.51 -76.90
CA LEU A 278 22.79 -78.17 -75.75
C LEU A 278 23.54 -77.86 -74.44
N ARG A 279 24.87 -77.90 -74.46
CA ARG A 279 25.68 -77.52 -73.29
C ARG A 279 25.54 -76.04 -72.94
N LEU A 280 25.42 -75.17 -73.94
CA LEU A 280 25.18 -73.74 -73.74
C LEU A 280 23.81 -73.51 -73.13
N ALA A 281 22.76 -74.15 -73.64
CA ALA A 281 21.40 -74.07 -73.09
C ALA A 281 21.34 -74.59 -71.64
N GLU A 282 22.08 -75.65 -71.31
CA GLU A 282 22.18 -76.17 -69.95
C GLU A 282 22.93 -75.20 -69.01
N VAL A 283 24.00 -74.56 -69.49
CA VAL A 283 24.73 -73.54 -68.73
C VAL A 283 23.89 -72.28 -68.56
N GLU A 284 23.15 -71.86 -69.57
CA GLU A 284 22.22 -70.72 -69.51
C GLU A 284 21.09 -70.99 -68.51
N ALA A 285 20.47 -72.17 -68.55
CA ALA A 285 19.47 -72.58 -67.57
C ALA A 285 20.03 -72.60 -66.14
N ARG A 286 21.26 -73.11 -65.93
CA ARG A 286 21.93 -73.04 -64.63
C ARG A 286 22.26 -71.61 -64.22
N ASN A 287 22.63 -70.73 -65.15
CA ASN A 287 22.92 -69.33 -64.86
C ASN A 287 21.64 -68.58 -64.49
N GLU A 288 20.53 -68.88 -65.16
CA GLU A 288 19.22 -68.33 -64.83
C GLU A 288 18.72 -68.84 -63.48
N GLN A 289 18.91 -70.13 -63.17
CA GLN A 289 18.65 -70.68 -61.84
C GLN A 289 19.50 -70.01 -60.76
N LEU A 290 20.82 -69.87 -60.96
CA LEU A 290 21.70 -69.19 -60.02
C LEU A 290 21.35 -67.69 -59.88
N ARG A 291 20.87 -67.03 -60.95
CA ARG A 291 20.36 -65.66 -60.87
C ARG A 291 19.06 -65.57 -60.09
N LEU A 292 18.16 -66.55 -60.21
CA LEU A 292 16.94 -66.62 -59.42
C LEU A 292 17.26 -66.92 -57.95
N GLU A 293 18.17 -67.84 -57.67
CA GLU A 293 18.65 -68.13 -56.31
C GLU A 293 19.38 -66.93 -55.70
N LEU A 294 20.17 -66.19 -56.49
CA LEU A 294 20.85 -64.97 -56.04
C LEU A 294 19.86 -63.81 -55.85
N ALA A 295 18.83 -63.69 -56.70
CA ALA A 295 17.73 -62.73 -56.50
C ALA A 295 16.89 -63.10 -55.26
N GLN A 296 16.68 -64.39 -55.00
CA GLN A 296 16.02 -64.88 -53.78
C GLN A 296 16.88 -64.67 -52.53
N ALA A 297 18.19 -64.90 -52.60
CA ALA A 297 19.12 -64.66 -51.50
C ALA A 297 19.32 -63.16 -51.22
N VAL A 298 19.37 -62.32 -52.26
CA VAL A 298 19.43 -60.86 -52.15
C VAL A 298 18.11 -60.28 -51.66
N SER A 299 16.96 -60.86 -52.04
CA SER A 299 15.66 -60.44 -51.48
C SER A 299 15.44 -60.95 -50.06
N HIS A 300 15.93 -62.14 -49.70
CA HIS A 300 15.90 -62.62 -48.30
C HIS A 300 16.87 -61.84 -47.39
N SER A 301 18.09 -61.51 -47.85
CA SER A 301 19.00 -60.66 -47.07
C SER A 301 18.51 -59.23 -46.93
N LYS A 302 17.75 -58.73 -47.91
CA LYS A 302 17.04 -57.44 -47.84
C LYS A 302 15.73 -57.53 -47.05
N SER A 303 15.16 -58.72 -46.86
CA SER A 303 13.96 -58.97 -46.04
C SER A 303 14.28 -59.20 -44.56
N GLU A 304 15.49 -59.62 -44.19
CA GLU A 304 15.97 -59.56 -42.80
C GLU A 304 16.36 -58.14 -42.38
N GLN A 305 16.53 -57.23 -43.34
CA GLN A 305 16.43 -55.79 -43.12
C GLN A 305 14.97 -55.34 -43.31
N THR A 306 14.03 -55.86 -42.52
CA THR A 306 12.84 -55.04 -42.24
C THR A 306 13.37 -53.73 -41.68
N SER A 307 13.07 -52.60 -42.33
CA SER A 307 13.38 -51.26 -41.83
C SER A 307 13.13 -51.26 -40.32
N VAL A 308 14.09 -50.79 -39.51
CA VAL A 308 13.90 -50.73 -38.06
C VAL A 308 12.62 -49.93 -37.72
N GLU A 309 12.21 -49.04 -38.63
CA GLU A 309 10.95 -48.32 -38.62
C GLU A 309 9.68 -49.19 -38.68
N ASP A 310 9.74 -50.38 -39.28
CA ASP A 310 8.59 -51.31 -39.47
C ASP A 310 8.54 -52.43 -38.43
N ASP A 311 9.53 -52.52 -37.52
CA ASP A 311 9.49 -53.48 -36.42
C ASP A 311 8.32 -53.14 -35.47
N PRO A 312 7.37 -54.06 -35.22
CA PRO A 312 6.24 -53.82 -34.32
C PRO A 312 6.67 -53.40 -32.91
N ALA A 313 7.86 -53.80 -32.44
CA ALA A 313 8.41 -53.34 -31.16
C ALA A 313 8.83 -51.86 -31.22
N TYR A 314 9.44 -51.43 -32.32
CA TYR A 314 9.85 -50.04 -32.55
C TYR A 314 8.65 -49.10 -32.68
N LEU A 315 7.62 -49.48 -33.44
CA LEU A 315 6.37 -48.71 -33.56
C LEU A 315 5.64 -48.58 -32.21
N ARG A 316 5.61 -49.66 -31.41
CA ARG A 316 5.06 -49.62 -30.06
C ARG A 316 5.84 -48.64 -29.19
N LEU A 317 7.17 -48.71 -29.18
CA LEU A 317 8.03 -47.77 -28.44
C LEU A 317 7.87 -46.32 -28.90
N GLN A 318 7.70 -46.09 -30.21
CA GLN A 318 7.44 -44.75 -30.76
C GLN A 318 6.08 -44.22 -30.30
N SER A 319 5.04 -45.06 -30.30
CA SER A 319 3.72 -44.70 -29.78
C SER A 319 3.74 -44.43 -28.28
N GLU A 320 4.50 -45.22 -27.51
CA GLU A 320 4.69 -45.04 -26.07
C GLU A 320 5.47 -43.77 -25.76
N ASN A 321 6.57 -43.50 -26.48
CA ASN A 321 7.30 -42.23 -26.38
C ASN A 321 6.41 -41.05 -26.73
N SER A 322 5.59 -41.14 -27.78
CA SER A 322 4.65 -40.08 -28.13
C SER A 322 3.59 -39.85 -27.04
N SER A 323 3.15 -40.93 -26.37
CA SER A 323 2.22 -40.86 -25.24
C SER A 323 2.88 -40.24 -24.00
N LEU A 324 4.12 -40.65 -23.69
CA LEU A 324 4.91 -40.12 -22.58
C LEU A 324 5.26 -38.64 -22.81
N LEU A 325 5.59 -38.24 -24.03
CA LEU A 325 5.80 -36.84 -24.40
C LEU A 325 4.53 -36.02 -24.17
N ARG A 326 3.36 -36.49 -24.63
CA ARG A 326 2.08 -35.81 -24.36
C ARG A 326 1.75 -35.72 -22.88
N LYS A 327 2.01 -36.79 -22.11
CA LYS A 327 1.82 -36.78 -20.65
C LYS A 327 2.75 -35.80 -19.95
N LEU A 328 4.00 -35.73 -20.40
CA LEU A 328 5.01 -34.81 -19.87
C LEU A 328 4.67 -33.36 -20.22
N GLU A 329 4.16 -33.10 -21.43
CA GLU A 329 3.71 -31.79 -21.86
C GLU A 329 2.43 -31.35 -21.11
N ALA A 330 1.47 -32.25 -20.90
CA ALA A 330 0.30 -32.00 -20.05
C ALA A 330 0.72 -31.71 -18.59
N ALA A 331 1.62 -32.51 -18.02
CA ALA A 331 2.12 -32.28 -16.66
C ALA A 331 2.90 -30.95 -16.54
N ARG A 332 3.65 -30.55 -17.58
CA ARG A 332 4.30 -29.24 -17.64
C ARG A 332 3.28 -28.11 -17.68
N PHE A 333 2.24 -28.24 -18.51
CA PHE A 333 1.17 -27.26 -18.60
C PHE A 333 0.41 -27.13 -17.27
N ASP A 334 0.07 -28.24 -16.63
CA ASP A 334 -0.60 -28.24 -15.32
C ASP A 334 0.27 -27.54 -14.27
N ARG A 335 1.56 -27.89 -14.18
CA ARG A 335 2.50 -27.23 -13.26
C ARG A 335 2.63 -25.74 -13.53
N GLU A 336 2.67 -25.34 -14.80
CA GLU A 336 2.76 -23.94 -15.20
C GLU A 336 1.47 -23.18 -14.86
N SER A 337 0.31 -23.80 -15.05
CA SER A 337 -0.99 -23.23 -14.67
C SER A 337 -1.11 -23.07 -13.15
N GLU A 338 -0.63 -24.04 -12.37
CA GLU A 338 -0.57 -23.95 -10.91
C GLU A 338 0.37 -22.84 -10.47
N ARG A 339 1.55 -22.74 -11.08
CA ARG A 339 2.52 -21.66 -10.84
C ARG A 339 1.88 -20.28 -11.05
N HIS A 340 1.24 -20.06 -12.19
CA HIS A 340 0.53 -18.82 -12.49
C HIS A 340 -0.61 -18.56 -11.49
N SER A 341 -1.34 -19.60 -11.07
CA SER A 341 -2.40 -19.45 -10.07
C SER A 341 -1.88 -19.03 -8.69
N TRP A 342 -0.70 -19.51 -8.30
CA TRP A 342 -0.03 -19.15 -7.06
C TRP A 342 0.58 -17.76 -7.13
N GLU A 343 1.18 -17.40 -8.26
CA GLU A 343 1.70 -16.06 -8.52
C GLU A 343 0.58 -15.01 -8.50
N ALA A 344 -0.59 -15.32 -9.10
CA ALA A 344 -1.76 -14.47 -9.02
C ALA A 344 -2.27 -14.29 -7.58
N LYS A 345 -2.30 -15.36 -6.78
CA LYS A 345 -2.66 -15.28 -5.34
C LYS A 345 -1.62 -14.50 -4.54
N PHE A 346 -0.34 -14.68 -4.85
CA PHE A 346 0.76 -13.96 -4.21
C PHE A 346 0.61 -12.45 -4.46
N HIS A 347 0.47 -12.02 -5.71
CA HIS A 347 0.24 -10.62 -6.05
C HIS A 347 -1.06 -10.07 -5.47
N GLN A 348 -2.11 -10.89 -5.36
CA GLN A 348 -3.34 -10.47 -4.68
C GLN A 348 -3.09 -10.22 -3.19
N SER A 349 -2.37 -11.11 -2.51
CA SER A 349 -2.00 -10.96 -1.10
C SER A 349 -1.07 -9.76 -0.88
N GLU A 350 -0.11 -9.54 -1.78
CA GLU A 350 0.80 -8.40 -1.77
C GLU A 350 0.04 -7.07 -1.86
N ARG A 351 -0.94 -6.98 -2.77
CA ARG A 351 -1.83 -5.81 -2.88
C ARG A 351 -2.67 -5.60 -1.61
N GLN A 352 -3.14 -6.68 -0.98
CA GLN A 352 -3.87 -6.59 0.29
C GLN A 352 -2.98 -6.11 1.43
N CYS A 353 -1.75 -6.62 1.53
CA CYS A 353 -0.76 -6.13 2.49
C CYS A 353 -0.47 -4.66 2.26
N SER A 354 -0.22 -4.23 1.02
CA SER A 354 0.01 -2.81 0.67
C SER A 354 -1.17 -1.92 1.08
N LYS A 355 -2.41 -2.36 0.81
CA LYS A 355 -3.62 -1.64 1.23
C LYS A 355 -3.72 -1.55 2.76
N ALA A 356 -3.51 -2.65 3.48
CA ALA A 356 -3.55 -2.68 4.94
C ALA A 356 -2.43 -1.82 5.56
N THR A 357 -1.25 -1.77 4.95
CA THR A 357 -0.17 -0.88 5.40
C THR A 357 -0.52 0.58 5.18
N ALA A 358 -1.15 0.94 4.04
CA ALA A 358 -1.61 2.30 3.80
C ALA A 358 -2.70 2.71 4.80
N GLU A 359 -3.66 1.82 5.09
CA GLU A 359 -4.69 2.06 6.11
C GLU A 359 -4.08 2.21 7.51
N LYS A 360 -3.06 1.41 7.85
CA LYS A 360 -2.32 1.53 9.12
C LYS A 360 -1.60 2.88 9.24
N GLU A 361 -0.92 3.33 8.20
CA GLU A 361 -0.26 4.64 8.19
C GLU A 361 -1.28 5.79 8.25
N GLU A 362 -2.42 5.68 7.56
CA GLU A 362 -3.51 6.64 7.69
C GLU A 362 -4.06 6.70 9.12
N LEU A 363 -4.28 5.55 9.76
CA LEU A 363 -4.74 5.47 11.14
C LEU A 363 -3.71 6.03 12.13
N LYS A 364 -2.41 5.77 11.92
CA LYS A 364 -1.34 6.38 12.72
C LYS A 364 -1.33 7.89 12.59
N LEU A 365 -1.42 8.43 11.38
CA LEU A 365 -1.50 9.87 11.15
C LEU A 365 -2.74 10.49 11.81
N ARG A 366 -3.88 9.77 11.82
CA ARG A 366 -5.07 10.21 12.56
C ARG A 366 -4.87 10.16 14.07
N LEU A 367 -4.16 9.16 14.60
CA LEU A 367 -3.85 9.06 16.02
C LEU A 367 -2.91 10.17 16.45
N GLU A 368 -1.88 10.48 15.66
CA GLU A 368 -0.94 11.57 15.90
C GLU A 368 -1.66 12.93 15.94
N LYS A 369 -2.61 13.16 15.02
CA LYS A 369 -3.46 14.36 15.02
C LYS A 369 -4.38 14.49 16.24
N VAL A 370 -4.58 13.42 17.00
CA VAL A 370 -5.45 13.40 18.20
C VAL A 370 -4.60 13.20 19.46
N ALA A 371 -3.27 13.15 19.35
CA ALA A 371 -2.37 12.91 20.47
C ALA A 371 -2.42 14.05 21.51
N ASP A 372 -2.72 15.27 21.06
CA ASP A 372 -2.90 16.48 21.87
C ASP A 372 -4.24 16.53 22.62
N TYR A 373 -5.15 15.56 22.41
CA TYR A 373 -6.45 15.54 23.06
C TYR A 373 -6.35 15.52 24.60
N GLU A 374 -5.40 14.77 25.17
CA GLU A 374 -5.19 14.73 26.63
C GLU A 374 -4.60 16.03 27.17
N ASP A 375 -3.77 16.73 26.39
CA ASP A 375 -3.25 18.05 26.75
C ASP A 375 -4.37 19.10 26.71
N ILE A 376 -5.13 19.17 25.61
CA ILE A 376 -6.30 20.04 25.48
C ILE A 376 -7.34 19.74 26.56
N ARG A 377 -7.56 18.45 26.88
CA ARG A 377 -8.44 18.05 27.96
C ARG A 377 -7.94 18.54 29.32
N ARG A 378 -6.64 18.41 29.61
CA ARG A 378 -6.03 18.91 30.85
C ARG A 378 -6.11 20.43 30.93
N GLU A 379 -5.84 21.14 29.84
CA GLU A 379 -5.99 22.59 29.77
C GLU A 379 -7.45 23.02 29.98
N LEU A 380 -8.42 22.34 29.37
CA LEU A 380 -9.84 22.59 29.58
C LEU A 380 -10.29 22.24 30.99
N GLU A 381 -9.77 21.15 31.58
CA GLU A 381 -10.05 20.77 32.97
C GLU A 381 -9.43 21.78 33.95
N MET A 382 -8.25 22.31 33.64
CA MET A 382 -7.62 23.41 34.38
C MET A 382 -8.43 24.69 34.25
N ILE A 383 -8.81 25.11 33.05
CA ILE A 383 -9.67 26.29 32.82
C ILE A 383 -11.00 26.12 33.54
N LYS A 384 -11.62 24.94 33.45
CA LYS A 384 -12.83 24.61 34.19
C LYS A 384 -12.59 24.66 35.69
N SER A 385 -11.49 24.13 36.20
CA SER A 385 -11.18 24.22 37.62
C SER A 385 -10.97 25.67 38.05
N ILE A 386 -10.35 26.51 37.23
CA ILE A 386 -10.14 27.94 37.53
C ILE A 386 -11.46 28.70 37.44
N GLU A 387 -12.28 28.46 36.42
CA GLU A 387 -13.58 29.13 36.22
C GLU A 387 -14.60 28.72 37.29
N PHE A 388 -14.57 27.47 37.75
CA PHE A 388 -15.49 26.96 38.77
C PHE A 388 -14.93 27.06 40.21
N SER A 389 -13.61 27.14 40.43
CA SER A 389 -13.00 27.37 41.75
C SER A 389 -12.86 28.86 42.07
N ALA A 390 -12.64 29.73 41.07
CA ALA A 390 -12.62 31.18 41.29
C ALA A 390 -14.01 31.76 41.64
N GLY A 391 -15.07 30.95 41.53
CA GLY A 391 -16.41 31.29 42.02
C GLY A 391 -16.77 30.66 43.37
N ASP A 392 -15.88 29.87 43.97
CA ASP A 392 -16.12 29.12 45.23
C ASP A 392 -15.19 29.55 46.38
N ASP A 393 -14.09 30.27 46.09
CA ASP A 393 -13.10 30.68 47.10
C ASP A 393 -13.51 31.93 47.92
N ASP A 394 -14.71 32.48 47.69
CA ASP A 394 -15.29 33.57 48.50
C ASP A 394 -16.31 33.08 49.55
N ASP A 395 -16.60 31.78 49.66
CA ASP A 395 -17.59 31.26 50.63
C ASP A 395 -17.19 29.93 51.32
N ALA A 396 -15.91 29.80 51.67
CA ALA A 396 -15.41 28.74 52.56
C ALA A 396 -14.79 29.33 53.84
N GLY A 397 -15.54 30.21 54.51
CA GLY A 397 -15.32 30.50 55.91
C GLY A 397 -15.92 29.40 56.79
N ASP A 398 -15.13 28.92 57.75
CA ASP A 398 -15.52 28.06 58.88
C ASP A 398 -15.56 26.54 58.62
N VAL A 399 -14.40 25.87 58.77
CA VAL A 399 -14.29 24.68 59.61
C VAL A 399 -12.86 24.56 60.16
N THR A 400 -12.57 25.28 61.25
CA THR A 400 -11.45 24.97 62.14
C THR A 400 -11.99 24.36 63.42
N ASP A 401 -12.20 23.04 63.47
CA ASP A 401 -11.92 22.23 64.67
C ASP A 401 -12.13 20.72 64.38
N ALA A 402 -11.09 19.92 64.60
CA ALA A 402 -11.14 18.52 65.06
C ALA A 402 -9.79 17.85 64.82
N THR A 403 -9.00 17.81 65.89
CA THR A 403 -7.80 17.01 66.07
C THR A 403 -8.10 15.50 66.02
N GLY A 404 -7.21 14.72 65.40
CA GLY A 404 -7.33 13.25 65.36
C GLY A 404 -6.16 12.55 64.68
N VAL A 405 -5.04 12.43 65.40
CA VAL A 405 -3.90 11.57 65.06
C VAL A 405 -4.34 10.11 65.03
N THR A 406 -4.11 9.37 63.94
CA THR A 406 -3.58 7.99 64.00
C THR A 406 -2.97 7.55 62.67
N ASN A 407 -1.98 6.67 62.81
CA ASN A 407 -0.93 6.30 61.89
C ASN A 407 -1.28 5.04 61.07
N GLY A 408 -0.76 4.95 59.84
CA GLY A 408 -0.40 3.69 59.18
C GLY A 408 -1.45 2.93 58.36
N SER A 409 -1.28 2.89 57.03
CA SER A 409 -1.07 1.64 56.27
C SER A 409 -1.22 1.87 54.76
N THR A 410 -0.16 1.53 54.04
CA THR A 410 -0.06 1.39 52.58
C THR A 410 -0.88 0.23 52.04
N VAL A 411 -1.89 0.43 51.18
CA VAL A 411 -2.32 -0.55 50.16
C VAL A 411 -3.03 0.14 48.99
N LYS A 412 -2.44 -0.02 47.80
CA LYS A 412 -2.98 -0.09 46.42
C LYS A 412 -4.09 0.85 45.95
N ALA A 413 -3.77 1.49 44.83
CA ALA A 413 -4.64 2.12 43.85
C ALA A 413 -5.99 1.41 43.64
N LYS A 414 -7.06 2.21 43.66
CA LYS A 414 -8.34 1.87 43.05
C LYS A 414 -8.96 3.14 42.46
N GLU A 415 -9.17 3.12 41.15
CA GLU A 415 -9.99 4.08 40.40
C GLU A 415 -11.38 4.21 41.05
N GLY A 416 -11.57 5.27 41.85
CA GLY A 416 -12.87 5.60 42.45
C GLY A 416 -13.15 7.10 42.60
N GLY A 417 -12.19 7.97 42.28
CA GLY A 417 -12.28 9.41 42.54
C GLY A 417 -13.02 10.26 41.49
N LYS A 418 -13.34 9.72 40.31
CA LYS A 418 -14.10 10.46 39.28
C LYS A 418 -15.62 10.37 39.47
N ASN A 419 -16.09 9.32 40.13
CA ASN A 419 -17.51 9.08 40.31
C ASN A 419 -18.07 9.92 41.45
N SER A 420 -17.32 10.06 42.56
CA SER A 420 -17.69 10.94 43.66
C SER A 420 -17.65 12.41 43.27
N SER A 421 -16.68 12.84 42.44
CA SER A 421 -16.62 14.22 41.94
C SER A 421 -17.79 14.55 41.02
N LEU A 422 -18.11 13.68 40.04
CA LEU A 422 -19.24 13.91 39.15
C LEU A 422 -20.58 13.82 39.88
N GLU A 423 -20.75 12.84 40.76
CA GLU A 423 -21.96 12.67 41.56
C GLU A 423 -22.15 13.83 42.54
N GLN A 424 -21.09 14.31 43.18
CA GLN A 424 -21.13 15.48 44.06
C GLN A 424 -21.41 16.78 43.28
N LEU A 425 -20.86 16.93 42.06
CA LEU A 425 -21.12 18.08 41.20
C LEU A 425 -22.53 18.05 40.59
N LEU A 426 -23.05 16.85 40.30
CA LEU A 426 -24.45 16.65 39.89
C LEU A 426 -25.42 16.89 41.05
N LEU A 427 -25.08 16.46 42.27
CA LEU A 427 -25.88 16.73 43.47
C LEU A 427 -25.89 18.23 43.81
N ALA A 428 -24.74 18.90 43.74
CA ALA A 428 -24.63 20.35 43.95
C ALA A 428 -25.42 21.12 42.88
N ARG A 429 -25.34 20.71 41.62
CA ARG A 429 -26.13 21.32 40.54
C ARG A 429 -27.62 21.02 40.66
N ASN A 430 -27.99 19.82 41.11
CA ASN A 430 -29.39 19.47 41.36
C ASN A 430 -29.94 20.33 42.51
N LYS A 431 -29.18 20.49 43.60
CA LYS A 431 -29.53 21.37 44.73
C LYS A 431 -29.67 22.83 44.29
N LYS A 432 -28.72 23.34 43.49
CA LYS A 432 -28.80 24.69 42.93
C LYS A 432 -30.01 24.87 42.00
N LEU A 433 -30.28 23.90 41.13
CA LEU A 433 -31.47 23.92 40.27
C LEU A 433 -32.77 23.85 41.08
N THR A 434 -32.81 23.08 42.18
CA THR A 434 -33.98 23.08 43.06
C THR A 434 -34.15 24.41 43.76
N ASP A 435 -33.07 25.04 44.23
CA ASP A 435 -33.11 26.35 44.88
C ASP A 435 -33.56 27.44 43.90
N GLU A 436 -32.97 27.50 42.70
CA GLU A 436 -33.40 28.41 41.62
C GLU A 436 -34.87 28.19 41.24
N LEU A 437 -35.33 26.94 41.19
CA LEU A 437 -36.72 26.60 40.89
C LEU A 437 -37.66 27.04 42.03
N THR A 438 -37.24 26.96 43.30
CA THR A 438 -38.02 27.52 44.41
C THR A 438 -38.10 29.04 44.36
N ILE A 439 -36.99 29.72 44.05
CA ILE A 439 -36.95 31.18 43.90
C ILE A 439 -37.85 31.62 42.74
N LEU A 440 -37.77 30.94 41.59
CA LEU A 440 -38.63 31.20 40.43
C LEU A 440 -40.11 30.93 40.74
N ARG A 441 -40.42 29.93 41.56
CA ARG A 441 -41.80 29.67 42.01
C ARG A 441 -42.31 30.77 42.94
N VAL A 442 -41.48 31.25 43.87
CA VAL A 442 -41.83 32.35 44.78
C VAL A 442 -42.01 33.64 43.99
N SER A 443 -41.08 33.99 43.10
CA SER A 443 -41.19 35.20 42.28
C SER A 443 -42.37 35.14 41.33
N HIS A 444 -42.68 33.98 40.73
CA HIS A 444 -43.90 33.79 39.95
C HIS A 444 -45.15 34.01 40.82
N ARG A 445 -45.18 33.49 42.05
CA ARG A 445 -46.30 33.69 42.97
C ARG A 445 -46.45 35.16 43.35
N ASP A 446 -45.36 35.87 43.58
CA ASP A 446 -45.35 37.30 43.89
C ASP A 446 -45.81 38.14 42.68
N LEU A 447 -45.30 37.87 41.49
CA LEU A 447 -45.76 38.49 40.23
C LEU A 447 -47.23 38.22 39.97
N GLN A 448 -47.70 37.00 40.22
CA GLN A 448 -49.11 36.65 40.09
C GLN A 448 -49.96 37.40 41.12
N GLY A 449 -49.48 37.54 42.36
CA GLY A 449 -50.13 38.37 43.39
C GLY A 449 -50.19 39.85 43.00
N GLN A 450 -49.10 40.41 42.44
CA GLN A 450 -49.09 41.78 41.92
C GLN A 450 -50.06 41.96 40.75
N LEU A 451 -50.17 40.99 39.84
CA LEU A 451 -51.13 41.02 38.74
C LEU A 451 -52.58 40.95 39.24
N GLU A 452 -52.84 40.19 40.30
CA GLU A 452 -54.17 40.07 40.89
C GLU A 452 -54.55 41.36 41.63
N ALA A 453 -53.63 41.95 42.40
CA ALA A 453 -53.81 43.25 43.03
C ALA A 453 -54.05 44.37 42.00
N LEU A 454 -53.25 44.42 40.93
CA LEU A 454 -53.45 45.41 39.85
C LEU A 454 -54.78 45.22 39.12
N ARG A 455 -55.29 43.99 39.00
CA ARG A 455 -56.63 43.74 38.45
C ARG A 455 -57.73 44.19 39.39
N GLU A 456 -57.56 43.98 40.69
CA GLU A 456 -58.48 44.48 41.70
C GLU A 456 -58.52 46.01 41.70
N ASP A 457 -57.36 46.68 41.68
CA ASP A 457 -57.25 48.14 41.56
C ASP A 457 -57.88 48.67 40.26
N LEU A 458 -57.68 47.97 39.14
CA LEU A 458 -58.32 48.34 37.88
C LEU A 458 -59.84 48.20 37.97
N SER A 459 -60.34 47.15 38.63
CA SER A 459 -61.78 46.96 38.86
C SER A 459 -62.36 48.02 39.80
N THR A 460 -61.68 48.37 40.89
CA THR A 460 -62.16 49.40 41.83
C THR A 460 -62.17 50.77 41.17
N THR A 461 -61.11 51.13 40.44
CA THR A 461 -61.04 52.38 39.67
C THR A 461 -62.08 52.43 38.56
N GLN A 462 -62.36 51.31 37.88
CA GLN A 462 -63.48 51.23 36.93
C GLN A 462 -64.83 51.46 37.61
N GLN A 463 -65.09 50.85 38.76
CA GLN A 463 -66.32 51.07 39.53
C GLN A 463 -66.44 52.52 40.01
N GLU A 464 -65.34 53.15 40.44
CA GLU A 464 -65.32 54.57 40.81
C GLU A 464 -65.57 55.48 39.61
N LEU A 465 -65.01 55.15 38.44
CA LEU A 465 -65.25 55.85 37.19
C LEU A 465 -66.72 55.74 36.78
N GLU A 466 -67.32 54.54 36.84
CA GLU A 466 -68.75 54.36 36.57
C GLU A 466 -69.63 55.14 37.55
N LYS A 467 -69.30 55.14 38.85
CA LYS A 467 -70.00 55.96 39.85
C LYS A 467 -69.88 57.45 39.54
N SER A 468 -68.70 57.92 39.15
CA SER A 468 -68.46 59.32 38.77
C SER A 468 -69.20 59.70 37.48
N GLN A 469 -69.22 58.83 36.47
CA GLN A 469 -69.99 59.03 35.24
C GLN A 469 -71.49 59.05 35.51
N ASN A 470 -72.00 58.13 36.35
CA ASN A 470 -73.40 58.14 36.77
C ASN A 470 -73.73 59.44 37.53
N LEU A 471 -72.85 59.90 38.43
CA LEU A 471 -73.04 61.18 39.10
C LEU A 471 -73.02 62.35 38.11
N SER A 472 -72.09 62.38 37.16
CA SER A 472 -72.01 63.42 36.13
C SER A 472 -73.27 63.45 35.27
N THR A 473 -73.75 62.29 34.83
CA THR A 473 -75.01 62.21 34.07
C THR A 473 -76.21 62.65 34.91
N THR A 474 -76.27 62.34 36.22
CA THR A 474 -77.32 62.89 37.09
C THR A 474 -77.22 64.41 37.23
N LEU A 475 -76.00 64.96 37.40
CA LEU A 475 -75.78 66.41 37.48
C LEU A 475 -76.08 67.11 36.16
N GLU A 476 -75.76 66.50 35.03
CA GLU A 476 -76.10 66.99 33.69
C GLU A 476 -77.61 66.98 33.46
N ASN A 477 -78.31 65.90 33.87
CA ASN A 477 -79.77 65.85 33.82
C ASN A 477 -80.43 66.87 34.75
N ASP A 478 -79.89 67.09 35.95
CA ASP A 478 -80.37 68.12 36.87
C ASP A 478 -80.09 69.53 36.35
N LEU A 479 -78.92 69.78 35.75
CA LEU A 479 -78.61 71.04 35.06
C LEU A 479 -79.52 71.26 33.85
N LEU A 480 -79.83 70.21 33.08
CA LEU A 480 -80.79 70.29 31.99
C LEU A 480 -82.18 70.63 32.51
N ARG A 481 -82.62 70.04 33.63
CA ARG A 481 -83.89 70.40 34.26
C ARG A 481 -83.88 71.85 34.76
N VAL A 482 -82.80 72.32 35.39
CA VAL A 482 -82.65 73.73 35.81
C VAL A 482 -82.60 74.67 34.60
N GLN A 483 -81.95 74.28 33.51
CA GLN A 483 -81.89 75.06 32.27
C GLN A 483 -83.24 75.08 31.55
N GLU A 484 -83.98 73.97 31.53
CA GLU A 484 -85.35 73.91 31.02
C GLU A 484 -86.30 74.74 31.89
N GLU A 485 -86.17 74.68 33.22
CA GLU A 485 -86.92 75.56 34.14
C GLU A 485 -86.54 77.04 33.95
N ALA A 486 -85.25 77.36 33.80
CA ALA A 486 -84.77 78.71 33.52
C ALA A 486 -85.18 79.22 32.14
N ALA A 487 -85.23 78.35 31.12
CA ALA A 487 -85.68 78.68 29.76
C ALA A 487 -87.20 78.82 29.67
N ASN A 488 -87.96 78.10 30.49
CA ASN A 488 -89.43 78.21 30.55
C ASN A 488 -89.91 79.34 31.47
N ALA A 489 -89.07 79.87 32.37
CA ALA A 489 -89.44 80.94 33.29
C ALA A 489 -89.40 82.37 32.71
N PHE A 490 -88.71 82.63 31.57
CA PHE A 490 -88.62 83.99 31.00
C PHE A 490 -88.47 84.01 29.45
N PRO A 491 -89.40 84.64 28.69
CA PRO A 491 -89.18 84.91 27.28
C PRO A 491 -88.60 86.32 27.03
N SER A 492 -87.76 86.40 26.01
CA SER A 492 -87.31 87.60 25.28
C SER A 492 -86.04 88.34 25.75
N SER A 493 -85.08 88.38 24.81
CA SER A 493 -84.31 89.56 24.40
C SER A 493 -83.50 90.32 25.47
N ALA A 494 -82.28 89.86 25.72
CA ALA A 494 -81.16 90.76 26.04
C ALA A 494 -79.82 90.13 25.63
N MET A 495 -79.14 90.80 24.71
CA MET A 495 -77.79 90.53 24.25
C MET A 495 -76.72 90.90 25.30
N SER A 496 -75.66 90.09 25.33
CA SER A 496 -74.23 90.46 25.37
C SER A 496 -73.65 91.23 26.55
N VAL A 497 -72.64 90.64 27.22
CA VAL A 497 -71.27 91.22 27.38
C VAL A 497 -70.21 90.09 27.48
N ALA A 498 -69.44 89.97 26.39
CA ALA A 498 -67.99 89.78 26.24
C ALA A 498 -67.11 88.93 27.19
N GLY A 499 -66.20 88.18 26.54
CA GLY A 499 -64.82 87.91 26.98
C GLY A 499 -64.36 86.47 26.72
N THR A 500 -64.03 86.08 25.48
CA THR A 500 -62.65 85.80 24.99
C THR A 500 -61.91 84.78 25.88
N TYR A 501 -61.46 83.60 25.43
CA TYR A 501 -60.49 83.36 24.35
C TYR A 501 -60.74 82.05 23.59
N THR A 502 -60.52 82.17 22.29
CA THR A 502 -60.13 81.20 21.26
C THR A 502 -59.29 80.01 21.79
N SER A 503 -59.27 78.81 21.22
CA SER A 503 -59.69 78.34 19.90
C SER A 503 -59.53 76.81 19.84
N LYS A 504 -60.61 76.14 19.42
CA LYS A 504 -60.72 75.09 18.37
C LYS A 504 -59.65 73.97 18.36
N TYR A 505 -60.00 72.73 18.71
CA TYR A 505 -60.73 71.72 17.88
C TYR A 505 -59.96 71.27 16.62
N PRO A 506 -60.14 70.02 16.09
CA PRO A 506 -60.58 68.78 16.74
C PRO A 506 -60.12 67.43 16.12
N HIS A 507 -60.53 66.36 16.82
CA HIS A 507 -61.04 65.07 16.35
C HIS A 507 -60.32 64.23 15.27
N SER A 508 -59.99 63.00 15.69
CA SER A 508 -60.62 61.73 15.23
C SER A 508 -60.72 61.49 13.71
N SER A 509 -60.09 60.42 13.23
CA SER A 509 -60.78 59.11 13.17
C SER A 509 -59.93 58.02 12.49
N ARG A 510 -60.23 56.78 12.89
CA ARG A 510 -60.29 55.54 12.08
C ARG A 510 -59.00 54.89 11.52
N ARG A 511 -58.68 53.75 12.16
CA ARG A 511 -58.89 52.36 11.68
C ARG A 511 -58.28 51.95 10.33
N GLY A 512 -57.40 50.95 10.37
CA GLY A 512 -57.37 49.86 9.38
C GLY A 512 -56.03 49.59 8.70
N ALA A 513 -55.45 48.42 9.03
CA ALA A 513 -54.61 47.48 8.26
C ALA A 513 -54.15 47.89 6.83
N VAL A 514 -52.93 47.64 6.35
CA VAL A 514 -52.20 46.36 6.18
C VAL A 514 -50.75 46.67 5.74
N SER A 515 -49.80 45.79 6.04
CA SER A 515 -48.46 45.72 5.39
C SER A 515 -48.55 44.98 4.03
N PRO A 516 -47.49 44.78 3.19
CA PRO A 516 -46.07 45.17 3.28
C PRO A 516 -45.38 45.59 1.93
N THR A 517 -44.14 46.07 2.05
CA THR A 517 -43.02 46.03 1.08
C THR A 517 -42.99 46.94 -0.16
N SER A 518 -41.84 47.62 -0.28
CA SER A 518 -41.15 48.12 -1.48
C SER A 518 -41.27 49.61 -1.86
N SER A 519 -40.15 50.29 -1.63
CA SER A 519 -39.41 51.18 -2.55
C SER A 519 -40.05 52.48 -3.03
N ILE A 520 -39.43 53.58 -2.62
CA ILE A 520 -39.32 54.93 -3.24
C ILE A 520 -38.52 55.74 -2.18
N ILE A 521 -37.45 56.49 -2.43
CA ILE A 521 -36.80 57.02 -3.63
C ILE A 521 -35.54 57.72 -3.09
N SER A 522 -34.35 57.41 -3.61
CA SER A 522 -33.65 58.18 -4.65
C SER A 522 -33.21 59.59 -4.23
N GLY A 523 -31.90 59.83 -4.30
CA GLY A 523 -31.37 61.09 -4.82
C GLY A 523 -30.14 61.68 -4.12
N PHE A 524 -29.01 61.68 -4.84
CA PHE A 524 -27.82 62.55 -4.70
C PHE A 524 -26.86 62.28 -3.50
N ASP A 525 -25.54 62.18 -3.65
CA ASP A 525 -24.63 62.58 -4.73
C ASP A 525 -23.35 61.72 -4.72
N GLN A 526 -22.81 61.45 -5.90
CA GLN A 526 -21.56 60.74 -6.14
C GLN A 526 -20.74 61.62 -7.08
N SER A 527 -19.65 62.22 -6.59
CA SER A 527 -18.54 62.56 -7.47
C SER A 527 -17.22 62.75 -6.72
N ALA A 528 -16.25 61.94 -7.14
CA ALA A 528 -14.82 62.23 -7.20
C ALA A 528 -14.05 62.37 -5.87
N MET A 529 -13.31 61.31 -5.51
CA MET A 529 -11.85 61.29 -5.65
C MET A 529 -11.30 59.94 -5.16
N SER A 530 -10.68 59.21 -6.08
CA SER A 530 -9.63 58.25 -5.77
C SER A 530 -8.47 58.95 -5.03
N HIS A 531 -7.73 58.18 -4.24
CA HIS A 531 -6.53 58.54 -3.46
C HIS A 531 -6.79 58.99 -2.02
N SER A 532 -6.80 58.04 -1.08
CA SER A 532 -5.87 58.04 0.08
C SER A 532 -6.26 56.96 1.10
N THR A 533 -5.96 55.68 0.82
CA THR A 533 -5.96 54.61 1.84
C THR A 533 -4.55 54.23 2.29
N MET A 534 -3.54 54.98 1.84
CA MET A 534 -2.13 54.89 2.27
C MET A 534 -1.75 55.92 3.34
N GLU A 535 -2.67 56.81 3.72
CA GLU A 535 -2.45 57.83 4.75
C GLU A 535 -3.05 57.43 6.12
N ALA A 536 -4.03 56.51 6.12
CA ALA A 536 -4.57 55.88 7.32
C ALA A 536 -3.63 54.84 7.98
N ILE A 537 -2.50 54.49 7.32
CA ILE A 537 -1.46 53.60 7.87
C ILE A 537 -0.25 54.40 8.40
N ARG A 538 -0.12 55.69 8.05
CA ARG A 538 1.00 56.55 8.48
C ARG A 538 0.70 57.35 9.75
N ALA A 539 -0.57 57.55 10.11
CA ALA A 539 -0.97 58.15 11.38
C ALA A 539 -1.05 57.07 12.46
N GLY A 540 0.08 56.82 13.14
CA GLY A 540 0.19 55.84 14.22
C GLY A 540 -0.55 56.24 15.50
N GLU A 541 -1.88 56.17 15.51
CA GLU A 541 -2.68 56.16 16.74
C GLU A 541 -3.14 54.74 17.10
N PRO A 542 -2.88 54.27 18.33
CA PRO A 542 -3.39 53.01 18.82
C PRO A 542 -4.81 53.23 19.38
N VAL A 543 -5.83 52.93 18.59
CA VAL A 543 -7.20 52.82 19.10
C VAL A 543 -7.61 51.36 19.08
N GLY A 544 -7.71 50.79 20.27
CA GLY A 544 -8.17 49.43 20.50
C GLY A 544 -9.63 49.22 20.09
N GLY A 545 -9.97 47.96 19.84
CA GLY A 545 -11.36 47.48 19.81
C GLY A 545 -11.96 47.29 18.42
N GLY A 546 -11.67 46.14 17.80
CA GLY A 546 -12.68 45.39 17.03
C GLY A 546 -13.00 45.76 15.58
N SER A 547 -12.55 46.90 15.01
CA SER A 547 -12.97 47.28 13.64
C SER A 547 -12.10 46.72 12.49
N GLY A 548 -10.87 46.25 12.77
CA GLY A 548 -9.96 45.68 11.76
C GLY A 548 -10.21 44.20 11.40
N LEU A 549 -10.99 43.48 12.22
CA LEU A 549 -11.24 42.05 12.04
C LEU A 549 -12.29 41.78 10.95
N LEU A 550 -13.33 42.62 10.85
CA LEU A 550 -14.44 42.41 9.93
C LEU A 550 -14.02 42.48 8.45
N PRO A 551 -13.16 43.44 8.01
CA PRO A 551 -12.65 43.47 6.65
C PRO A 551 -11.77 42.25 6.32
N MET A 552 -10.99 41.77 7.31
CA MET A 552 -10.15 40.58 7.15
C MET A 552 -11.00 39.31 7.04
N ILE A 553 -12.04 39.16 7.86
CA ILE A 553 -12.99 38.04 7.79
C ILE A 553 -13.79 38.09 6.48
N GLN A 554 -14.17 39.28 6.01
CA GLN A 554 -14.85 39.42 4.72
C GLN A 554 -13.93 39.02 3.56
N ALA A 555 -12.67 39.44 3.57
CA ALA A 555 -11.68 39.02 2.58
C ALA A 555 -11.38 37.51 2.64
N GLN A 556 -11.33 36.91 3.84
CA GLN A 556 -11.17 35.47 4.00
C GLN A 556 -12.40 34.72 3.47
N ARG A 557 -13.61 35.16 3.81
CA ARG A 557 -14.87 34.61 3.30
C ARG A 557 -14.94 34.65 1.78
N ASP A 558 -14.54 35.76 1.17
CA ASP A 558 -14.58 35.92 -0.29
C ASP A 558 -13.53 35.04 -0.98
N ARG A 559 -12.35 34.85 -0.36
CA ARG A 559 -11.36 33.87 -0.80
C ARG A 559 -11.87 32.43 -0.68
N PHE A 560 -12.54 32.09 0.42
CA PHE A 560 -13.13 30.76 0.60
C PHE A 560 -14.26 30.50 -0.39
N LYS A 561 -15.13 31.49 -0.64
CA LYS A 561 -16.16 31.39 -1.68
C LYS A 561 -15.55 31.17 -3.06
N LYS A 562 -14.53 31.95 -3.42
CA LYS A 562 -13.82 31.79 -4.70
C LYS A 562 -13.17 30.40 -4.82
N LYS A 563 -12.49 29.93 -3.78
CA LYS A 563 -11.90 28.59 -3.77
C LYS A 563 -12.97 27.50 -3.85
N ASN A 564 -14.13 27.69 -3.22
CA ASN A 564 -15.23 26.74 -3.30
C ASN A 564 -15.83 26.68 -4.71
N THR A 565 -16.00 27.83 -5.37
CA THR A 565 -16.47 27.86 -6.78
C THR A 565 -15.45 27.24 -7.74
N GLU A 566 -14.15 27.45 -7.51
CA GLU A 566 -13.08 26.83 -8.30
C GLU A 566 -13.08 25.30 -8.11
N LEU A 567 -13.24 24.82 -6.87
CA LEU A 567 -13.34 23.38 -6.58
C LEU A 567 -14.61 22.75 -7.16
N GLU A 568 -15.75 23.44 -7.12
CA GLU A 568 -17.00 22.98 -7.77
C GLU A 568 -16.83 22.90 -9.29
N GLU A 569 -16.13 23.87 -9.89
CA GLU A 569 -15.82 23.85 -11.33
C GLU A 569 -14.86 22.71 -11.69
N GLU A 570 -13.78 22.50 -10.94
CA GLU A 570 -12.85 21.37 -11.12
C GLU A 570 -13.56 20.03 -10.96
N LEU A 571 -14.42 19.88 -9.96
CA LEU A 571 -15.24 18.69 -9.76
C LEU A 571 -16.16 18.46 -10.95
N SER A 572 -16.83 19.49 -11.47
CA SER A 572 -17.66 19.38 -12.66
C SER A 572 -16.86 18.96 -13.90
N ARG A 573 -15.64 19.50 -14.08
CA ARG A 573 -14.73 19.12 -15.16
C ARG A 573 -14.30 17.66 -15.05
N LEU A 574 -13.95 17.20 -13.84
CA LEU A 574 -13.60 15.80 -13.59
C LEU A 574 -14.79 14.86 -13.85
N TYR A 575 -16.01 15.24 -13.47
CA TYR A 575 -17.20 14.46 -13.80
C TYR A 575 -17.42 14.36 -15.32
N ASN A 576 -17.20 15.45 -16.04
CA ASN A 576 -17.31 15.47 -17.50
C ASN A 576 -16.22 14.63 -18.18
N THR A 577 -14.97 14.67 -17.70
CA THR A 577 -13.89 13.82 -18.24
C THR A 577 -14.14 12.35 -17.95
N VAL A 578 -14.57 11.99 -16.74
CA VAL A 578 -14.96 10.60 -16.41
C VAL A 578 -16.11 10.13 -17.29
N LYS A 579 -17.10 10.99 -17.55
CA LYS A 579 -18.21 10.66 -18.46
C LYS A 579 -17.72 10.44 -19.90
N SER A 580 -16.84 11.31 -20.40
CA SER A 580 -16.24 11.18 -21.73
C SER A 580 -15.42 9.89 -21.85
N LEU A 581 -14.54 9.61 -20.89
CA LEU A 581 -13.73 8.39 -20.85
C LEU A 581 -14.60 7.13 -20.76
N ARG A 582 -15.72 7.16 -20.02
CA ARG A 582 -16.66 6.04 -19.99
C ARG A 582 -17.35 5.82 -21.33
N GLN A 583 -17.70 6.89 -22.04
CA GLN A 583 -18.27 6.80 -23.40
C GLN A 583 -17.24 6.27 -24.40
N GLU A 584 -15.99 6.73 -24.32
CA GLU A 584 -14.89 6.25 -25.14
C GLU A 584 -14.55 4.77 -24.88
N VAL A 585 -14.52 4.34 -23.61
CA VAL A 585 -14.35 2.93 -23.26
C VAL A 585 -15.50 2.09 -23.83
N ALA A 586 -16.74 2.58 -23.75
CA ALA A 586 -17.89 1.88 -24.32
C ALA A 586 -17.84 1.80 -25.85
N SER A 587 -17.39 2.86 -26.54
CA SER A 587 -17.19 2.83 -27.99
C SER A 587 -16.05 1.90 -28.40
N LEU A 588 -14.90 1.97 -27.71
CA LEU A 588 -13.76 1.08 -27.95
C LEU A 588 -14.13 -0.39 -27.69
N GLN A 589 -14.93 -0.68 -26.65
CA GLN A 589 -15.42 -2.04 -26.41
C GLN A 589 -16.31 -2.54 -27.56
N LYS A 590 -17.20 -1.69 -28.09
CA LYS A 590 -18.05 -2.02 -29.24
C LYS A 590 -17.22 -2.23 -30.51
N ASP A 591 -16.23 -1.37 -30.74
CA ASP A 591 -15.35 -1.45 -31.91
C ASP A 591 -14.46 -2.69 -31.83
N ASN A 592 -13.89 -3.00 -30.66
CA ASN A 592 -13.12 -4.22 -30.42
C ASN A 592 -13.96 -5.49 -30.65
N LEU A 593 -15.22 -5.50 -30.21
CA LEU A 593 -16.14 -6.60 -30.49
C LEU A 593 -16.43 -6.73 -31.99
N SER A 594 -16.63 -5.61 -32.70
CA SER A 594 -16.84 -5.62 -34.16
C SER A 594 -15.59 -6.06 -34.95
N LEU A 595 -14.39 -5.73 -34.45
CA LEU A 595 -13.12 -6.18 -35.03
C LEU A 595 -12.90 -7.68 -34.78
N TYR A 596 -13.29 -8.17 -33.60
CA TYR A 596 -13.28 -9.59 -33.31
C TYR A 596 -14.26 -10.35 -34.23
N GLU A 597 -15.47 -9.81 -34.43
CA GLU A 597 -16.44 -10.31 -35.41
C GLU A 597 -15.83 -10.39 -36.81
N LYS A 598 -15.29 -9.28 -37.33
CA LYS A 598 -14.67 -9.23 -38.66
C LYS A 598 -13.50 -10.19 -38.79
N THR A 599 -12.60 -10.26 -37.81
CA THR A 599 -11.47 -11.19 -37.80
C THR A 599 -11.95 -12.63 -37.82
N ARG A 600 -13.00 -12.95 -37.05
CA ARG A 600 -13.61 -14.29 -37.06
C ARG A 600 -14.22 -14.59 -38.42
N TYR A 601 -15.02 -13.69 -39.00
CA TYR A 601 -15.60 -13.84 -40.34
C TYR A 601 -14.52 -14.05 -41.41
N VAL A 602 -13.45 -13.25 -41.40
CA VAL A 602 -12.32 -13.38 -42.33
C VAL A 602 -11.57 -14.69 -42.10
N SER A 603 -11.35 -15.12 -40.86
CA SER A 603 -10.69 -16.41 -40.57
C SER A 603 -11.54 -17.62 -40.99
N THR A 604 -12.86 -17.55 -40.82
CA THR A 604 -13.78 -18.60 -41.28
C THR A 604 -13.88 -18.61 -42.80
N TYR A 605 -13.76 -17.46 -43.46
CA TYR A 605 -13.79 -17.35 -44.92
C TYR A 605 -12.44 -17.76 -45.54
N SER A 606 -11.30 -17.40 -44.93
CA SER A 606 -9.97 -17.80 -45.38
C SER A 606 -9.72 -19.30 -45.18
N ARG A 607 -10.38 -19.93 -44.19
CA ARG A 607 -10.39 -21.39 -44.02
C ARG A 607 -11.22 -22.11 -45.10
N GLY A 608 -12.12 -21.40 -45.81
CA GLY A 608 -12.93 -21.94 -46.89
C GLY A 608 -12.23 -22.00 -48.26
N GLN A 609 -11.05 -21.38 -48.41
CA GLN A 609 -10.35 -21.24 -49.68
C GLN A 609 -9.01 -22.00 -49.64
N GLY A 610 -9.07 -23.33 -49.43
CA GLY A 610 -7.84 -24.15 -49.42
C GLY A 610 -7.95 -25.59 -48.89
N ALA A 611 -9.11 -26.03 -48.39
CA ALA A 611 -9.27 -27.38 -47.85
C ALA A 611 -10.27 -28.21 -48.67
N SER A 612 -9.83 -28.70 -49.82
CA SER A 612 -10.46 -29.84 -50.48
C SER A 612 -9.74 -31.13 -50.04
N SER A 613 -10.24 -31.78 -49.00
CA SER A 613 -10.21 -33.25 -48.86
C SER A 613 -11.05 -33.72 -47.68
N SER A 614 -12.11 -34.46 -48.03
CA SER A 614 -12.71 -35.58 -47.30
C SER A 614 -13.52 -35.31 -46.02
N ALA A 615 -14.81 -35.64 -46.15
CA ALA A 615 -15.87 -35.53 -45.17
C ALA A 615 -15.75 -36.51 -43.99
N SER A 616 -16.33 -36.11 -42.86
CA SER A 616 -17.15 -37.01 -42.03
C SER A 616 -18.34 -36.25 -41.45
N ALA A 617 -19.54 -36.67 -41.85
CA ALA A 617 -20.83 -36.01 -41.56
C ALA A 617 -21.54 -36.55 -40.30
N TYR A 618 -20.79 -37.08 -39.33
CA TYR A 618 -21.36 -37.61 -38.08
C TYR A 618 -20.46 -37.31 -36.88
N ALA A 619 -20.49 -36.07 -36.40
CA ALA A 619 -20.02 -35.72 -35.07
C ALA A 619 -20.87 -34.57 -34.53
N ASN A 620 -21.92 -34.91 -33.78
CA ASN A 620 -22.79 -33.96 -33.08
C ASN A 620 -22.15 -33.52 -31.76
N THR A 621 -20.94 -32.95 -31.83
CA THR A 621 -20.23 -32.36 -30.69
C THR A 621 -19.72 -30.99 -31.11
N PRO A 622 -20.18 -29.89 -30.50
CA PRO A 622 -19.66 -28.57 -30.82
C PRO A 622 -18.28 -28.43 -30.18
N SER A 623 -17.26 -28.90 -30.89
CA SER A 623 -15.86 -28.68 -30.51
C SER A 623 -15.53 -27.22 -30.80
N SER A 624 -15.57 -26.39 -29.76
CA SER A 624 -15.06 -25.02 -29.75
C SER A 624 -13.52 -25.08 -29.83
N THR A 625 -12.98 -25.34 -31.01
CA THR A 625 -11.55 -25.16 -31.25
C THR A 625 -11.32 -23.67 -31.53
N SER A 626 -11.18 -22.89 -30.46
CA SER A 626 -10.67 -21.52 -30.53
C SER A 626 -9.25 -21.55 -31.07
N ILE A 627 -9.00 -20.66 -32.02
CA ILE A 627 -7.72 -20.47 -32.68
C ILE A 627 -6.76 -19.86 -31.63
N HIS A 628 -5.81 -20.66 -31.13
CA HIS A 628 -4.63 -20.12 -30.44
C HIS A 628 -3.73 -19.44 -31.48
N ALA A 629 -3.96 -18.15 -31.70
CA ALA A 629 -2.95 -17.29 -32.31
C ALA A 629 -1.89 -16.96 -31.24
N SER A 630 -0.70 -17.55 -31.39
CA SER A 630 0.61 -17.09 -30.88
C SER A 630 0.65 -16.48 -29.47
N ALA A 631 1.19 -17.26 -28.52
CA ALA A 631 1.35 -16.95 -27.10
C ALA A 631 2.45 -15.91 -26.75
N GLU A 632 2.85 -15.02 -27.67
CA GLU A 632 3.95 -14.07 -27.44
C GLU A 632 3.52 -12.60 -27.23
N THR A 633 2.23 -12.32 -27.02
CA THR A 633 1.80 -10.98 -26.59
C THR A 633 0.93 -11.04 -25.33
N PRO A 634 1.07 -10.09 -24.39
CA PRO A 634 0.35 -10.05 -23.11
C PRO A 634 -1.17 -9.78 -23.24
N SER A 635 -1.71 -10.00 -24.43
CA SER A 635 -3.06 -9.70 -24.90
C SER A 635 -4.04 -10.89 -24.76
N GLY A 636 -3.58 -12.07 -24.34
CA GLY A 636 -4.41 -13.29 -24.27
C GLY A 636 -5.67 -13.15 -23.40
N LEU A 637 -5.63 -12.31 -22.36
CA LEU A 637 -6.78 -12.05 -21.49
C LEU A 637 -7.85 -11.13 -22.12
N SER A 638 -7.47 -10.29 -23.09
CA SER A 638 -8.43 -9.40 -23.76
C SER A 638 -9.21 -10.14 -24.84
N ILE A 639 -8.56 -11.06 -25.56
CA ILE A 639 -9.21 -11.82 -26.63
C ILE A 639 -10.25 -12.82 -26.10
N ASP A 640 -9.97 -13.52 -24.99
CA ASP A 640 -10.94 -14.41 -24.33
C ASP A 640 -12.15 -13.64 -23.77
N ARG A 641 -11.93 -12.41 -23.30
CA ARG A 641 -13.01 -11.53 -22.83
C ARG A 641 -13.93 -11.11 -23.98
N TYR A 642 -13.37 -10.75 -25.14
CA TYR A 642 -14.19 -10.38 -26.30
C TYR A 642 -14.82 -11.60 -26.96
N GLN A 643 -14.17 -12.77 -26.93
CA GLN A 643 -14.74 -14.03 -27.37
C GLN A 643 -15.97 -14.41 -26.55
N SER A 644 -15.87 -14.42 -25.23
CA SER A 644 -16.99 -14.76 -24.34
C SER A 644 -18.12 -13.73 -24.41
N ALA A 645 -17.81 -12.44 -24.54
CA ALA A 645 -18.80 -11.38 -24.76
C ALA A 645 -19.54 -11.55 -26.10
N TYR A 646 -18.82 -11.90 -27.16
CA TYR A 646 -19.38 -12.19 -28.48
C TYR A 646 -20.26 -13.45 -28.46
N GLU A 647 -19.80 -14.54 -27.85
CA GLU A 647 -20.57 -15.79 -27.73
C GLU A 647 -21.84 -15.62 -26.88
N ALA A 648 -21.78 -14.78 -25.84
CA ALA A 648 -22.95 -14.40 -25.05
C ALA A 648 -23.97 -13.58 -25.86
N GLN A 649 -23.50 -12.72 -26.79
CA GLN A 649 -24.36 -11.92 -27.66
C GLN A 649 -24.94 -12.72 -28.83
N ILE A 650 -24.20 -13.70 -29.36
CA ILE A 650 -24.63 -14.52 -30.51
C ILE A 650 -25.54 -15.68 -30.08
N SER A 651 -25.44 -16.20 -28.85
CA SER A 651 -26.23 -17.36 -28.45
C SER A 651 -27.65 -16.94 -27.97
N PRO A 652 -28.72 -17.33 -28.69
CA PRO A 652 -30.08 -17.02 -28.28
C PRO A 652 -30.46 -17.72 -26.97
N PHE A 653 -29.79 -18.83 -26.63
CA PHE A 653 -30.02 -19.60 -25.41
C PHE A 653 -29.37 -19.00 -24.15
N ALA A 654 -28.23 -18.30 -24.24
CA ALA A 654 -27.68 -17.57 -23.10
C ALA A 654 -28.52 -16.34 -22.77
N ALA A 655 -28.97 -15.61 -23.80
CA ALA A 655 -29.94 -14.52 -23.64
C ALA A 655 -31.26 -15.03 -23.04
N PHE A 656 -31.70 -16.23 -23.43
CA PHE A 656 -32.89 -16.88 -22.87
C PHE A 656 -32.69 -17.31 -21.40
N ARG A 657 -31.62 -18.03 -21.05
CA ARG A 657 -31.32 -18.40 -19.65
C ARG A 657 -31.11 -17.17 -18.75
N GLY A 658 -30.51 -16.10 -19.28
CA GLY A 658 -30.37 -14.83 -18.57
C GLY A 658 -31.74 -14.17 -18.29
N ARG A 659 -32.63 -14.16 -19.27
CA ARG A 659 -34.01 -13.65 -19.11
C ARG A 659 -34.86 -14.55 -18.22
N GLU A 660 -34.69 -15.87 -18.30
CA GLU A 660 -35.43 -16.85 -17.51
C GLU A 660 -34.98 -16.87 -16.04
N SER A 661 -33.67 -16.81 -15.77
CA SER A 661 -33.14 -16.63 -14.41
C SER A 661 -33.54 -15.29 -13.79
N ALA A 662 -33.59 -14.21 -14.58
CA ALA A 662 -34.13 -12.92 -14.12
C ALA A 662 -35.64 -12.99 -13.84
N ARG A 663 -36.41 -13.76 -14.60
CA ARG A 663 -37.84 -14.01 -14.36
C ARG A 663 -38.07 -14.89 -13.14
N ALA A 664 -37.23 -15.91 -12.94
CA ALA A 664 -37.24 -16.77 -11.75
C ALA A 664 -36.92 -15.94 -10.49
N TYR A 665 -35.89 -15.09 -10.55
CA TYR A 665 -35.56 -14.16 -9.45
C TYR A 665 -36.70 -13.19 -9.13
N LYS A 666 -37.45 -12.75 -10.15
CA LYS A 666 -38.64 -11.89 -9.98
C LYS A 666 -39.85 -12.64 -9.38
N ARG A 667 -39.93 -13.97 -9.52
CA ARG A 667 -41.00 -14.81 -8.96
C ARG A 667 -40.76 -15.26 -7.51
N MET A 668 -39.53 -15.18 -6.99
CA MET A 668 -39.19 -15.55 -5.61
C MET A 668 -39.69 -14.50 -4.60
N SER A 669 -40.15 -14.96 -3.44
CA SER A 669 -40.59 -14.08 -2.34
C SER A 669 -39.40 -13.32 -1.70
N LEU A 670 -39.64 -12.20 -1.00
CA LEU A 670 -38.57 -11.42 -0.37
C LEU A 670 -37.63 -12.23 0.56
N PRO A 671 -38.11 -13.11 1.47
CA PRO A 671 -37.21 -13.94 2.28
C PRO A 671 -36.45 -14.96 1.42
N GLU A 672 -37.09 -15.51 0.40
CA GLU A 672 -36.46 -16.45 -0.53
C GLU A 672 -35.37 -15.78 -1.38
N ARG A 673 -35.53 -14.49 -1.73
CA ARG A 673 -34.49 -13.70 -2.40
C ARG A 673 -33.29 -13.42 -1.51
N VAL A 674 -33.51 -13.24 -0.21
CA VAL A 674 -32.43 -13.08 0.78
C VAL A 674 -31.68 -14.40 0.91
N VAL A 675 -32.39 -15.52 1.05
CA VAL A 675 -31.76 -16.85 1.11
C VAL A 675 -31.03 -17.17 -0.20
N PHE A 676 -31.62 -16.86 -1.35
CA PHE A 676 -31.01 -17.06 -2.67
C PHE A 676 -29.77 -16.16 -2.88
N SER A 677 -29.79 -14.91 -2.41
CA SER A 677 -28.60 -14.05 -2.49
C SER A 677 -27.51 -14.53 -1.54
N LEU A 678 -27.87 -14.94 -0.32
CA LEU A 678 -26.93 -15.46 0.67
C LEU A 678 -26.29 -16.77 0.21
N THR A 679 -27.08 -17.71 -0.29
CA THR A 679 -26.58 -18.97 -0.86
C THR A 679 -25.72 -18.73 -2.09
N ARG A 680 -26.09 -17.79 -2.98
CA ARG A 680 -25.24 -17.44 -4.12
C ARG A 680 -23.91 -16.83 -3.69
N ILE A 681 -23.87 -15.99 -2.65
CA ILE A 681 -22.63 -15.42 -2.10
C ILE A 681 -21.78 -16.49 -1.43
N ILE A 682 -22.40 -17.42 -0.69
CA ILE A 682 -21.73 -18.53 0.00
C ILE A 682 -21.20 -19.58 -0.99
N LEU A 683 -21.85 -19.78 -2.14
CA LEU A 683 -21.41 -20.75 -3.16
C LEU A 683 -20.57 -20.13 -4.29
N ALA A 684 -20.51 -18.80 -4.41
CA ALA A 684 -19.81 -18.13 -5.51
C ALA A 684 -18.28 -18.28 -5.43
N THR A 685 -17.69 -18.38 -4.24
CA THR A 685 -16.23 -18.45 -4.09
C THR A 685 -15.81 -19.70 -3.33
N ARG A 686 -14.66 -20.27 -3.72
CA ARG A 686 -14.09 -21.46 -3.08
C ARG A 686 -13.79 -21.22 -1.59
N THR A 687 -13.46 -19.97 -1.23
CA THR A 687 -13.18 -19.54 0.15
C THR A 687 -14.46 -19.39 0.97
N SER A 688 -15.55 -18.83 0.43
CA SER A 688 -16.82 -18.73 1.15
C SER A 688 -17.45 -20.11 1.39
N ARG A 689 -17.30 -21.05 0.45
CA ARG A 689 -17.70 -22.46 0.64
C ARG A 689 -16.94 -23.14 1.77
N ASN A 690 -15.62 -22.94 1.85
CA ASN A 690 -14.79 -23.54 2.91
C ASN A 690 -15.07 -22.90 4.29
N LEU A 691 -15.32 -21.59 4.34
CA LEU A 691 -15.71 -20.90 5.57
C LEU A 691 -17.07 -21.35 6.08
N PHE A 692 -18.05 -21.54 5.19
CA PHE A 692 -19.36 -22.05 5.56
C PHE A 692 -19.30 -23.50 6.06
N ALA A 693 -18.49 -24.35 5.42
CA ALA A 693 -18.24 -25.71 5.91
C ALA A 693 -17.57 -25.70 7.29
N GLY A 694 -16.57 -24.85 7.50
CA GLY A 694 -15.92 -24.65 8.81
C GLY A 694 -16.88 -24.13 9.87
N TYR A 695 -17.75 -23.17 9.53
CA TYR A 695 -18.80 -22.67 10.42
C TYR A 695 -19.79 -23.77 10.82
N CYS A 696 -20.26 -24.59 9.86
CA CYS A 696 -21.13 -25.72 10.16
C CYS A 696 -20.42 -26.72 11.09
N PHE A 697 -19.15 -27.01 10.85
CA PHE A 697 -18.37 -27.92 11.69
C PHE A 697 -18.18 -27.38 13.11
N ALA A 698 -17.87 -26.09 13.24
CA ALA A 698 -17.73 -25.41 14.53
C ALA A 698 -19.06 -25.39 15.31
N LEU A 699 -20.18 -25.19 14.62
CA LEU A 699 -21.52 -25.25 15.23
C LEU A 699 -21.81 -26.67 15.75
N HIS A 700 -21.52 -27.71 14.95
CA HIS A 700 -21.66 -29.10 15.40
C HIS A 700 -20.73 -29.41 16.57
N PHE A 701 -19.50 -28.89 16.57
CA PHE A 701 -18.54 -29.06 17.66
C PHE A 701 -19.02 -28.35 18.95
N LEU A 702 -19.57 -27.15 18.82
CA LEU A 702 -20.16 -26.40 19.93
C LEU A 702 -21.38 -27.11 20.51
N LEU A 703 -22.27 -27.64 19.66
CA LEU A 703 -23.39 -28.46 20.11
C LEU A 703 -22.92 -29.73 20.81
N PHE A 704 -21.85 -30.36 20.31
CA PHE A 704 -21.26 -31.53 20.95
C PHE A 704 -20.68 -31.19 22.32
N ILE A 705 -20.00 -30.04 22.46
CA ILE A 705 -19.50 -29.55 23.76
C ILE A 705 -20.66 -29.21 24.69
N MET A 706 -21.71 -28.56 24.22
CA MET A 706 -22.90 -28.24 25.03
C MET A 706 -23.62 -29.50 25.49
N LEU A 707 -23.79 -30.50 24.62
CA LEU A 707 -24.35 -31.80 24.98
C LEU A 707 -23.43 -32.57 25.92
N TYR A 708 -22.11 -32.49 25.73
CA TYR A 708 -21.13 -33.11 26.61
C TYR A 708 -21.14 -32.47 28.00
N MET A 709 -21.17 -31.13 28.09
CA MET A 709 -21.27 -30.39 29.34
C MET A 709 -22.60 -30.64 30.05
N MET A 710 -23.72 -30.65 29.31
CA MET A 710 -25.03 -31.01 29.86
C MET A 710 -25.03 -32.45 30.39
N SER A 711 -24.47 -33.39 29.62
CA SER A 711 -24.33 -34.79 30.01
C SER A 711 -23.42 -34.96 31.23
N SER A 712 -22.28 -34.27 31.30
CA SER A 712 -21.41 -34.31 32.48
C SER A 712 -22.08 -33.72 33.72
N MET A 713 -22.86 -32.64 33.55
CA MET A 713 -23.62 -32.04 34.64
C MET A 713 -24.77 -32.94 35.11
N ASP A 714 -25.44 -33.65 34.19
CA ASP A 714 -26.47 -34.64 34.56
C ASP A 714 -25.85 -35.90 35.18
N ILE A 715 -24.66 -36.33 34.74
CA ILE A 715 -23.90 -37.41 35.38
C ILE A 715 -23.42 -37.02 36.78
N GLU A 716 -23.01 -35.76 37.01
CA GLU A 716 -22.68 -35.27 38.35
C GLU A 716 -23.91 -35.19 39.26
N LYS A 717 -25.08 -34.76 38.74
CA LYS A 717 -26.34 -34.79 39.50
C LYS A 717 -26.78 -36.22 39.79
N HIS A 718 -26.71 -37.14 38.83
CA HIS A 718 -27.09 -38.53 39.03
C HIS A 718 -26.07 -39.30 39.88
N SER A 719 -24.77 -38.98 39.83
CA SER A 719 -23.74 -39.56 40.72
C SER A 719 -23.79 -39.00 42.14
N ALA A 720 -24.15 -37.73 42.34
CA ALA A 720 -24.46 -37.18 43.66
C ALA A 720 -25.74 -37.82 44.24
N THR A 721 -26.74 -38.10 43.41
CA THR A 721 -27.97 -38.80 43.82
C THR A 721 -27.73 -40.30 44.05
N LEU A 722 -26.86 -40.95 43.27
CA LEU A 722 -26.38 -42.33 43.50
C LEU A 722 -25.49 -42.44 44.74
N GLY A 723 -24.67 -41.44 45.03
CA GLY A 723 -23.88 -41.35 46.26
C GLY A 723 -24.77 -41.14 47.49
N ALA A 724 -25.81 -40.31 47.38
CA ALA A 724 -26.80 -40.12 48.44
C ALA A 724 -27.70 -41.35 48.65
N THR A 725 -28.07 -42.07 47.58
CA THR A 725 -28.86 -43.30 47.68
C THR A 725 -28.03 -44.51 48.10
N ALA A 726 -26.74 -44.58 47.77
CA ALA A 726 -25.81 -45.58 48.31
C ALA A 726 -25.54 -45.37 49.82
N ALA A 727 -25.43 -44.11 50.27
CA ALA A 727 -25.35 -43.78 51.69
C ALA A 727 -26.67 -44.07 52.44
N ALA A 728 -27.83 -43.92 51.79
CA ALA A 728 -29.13 -44.31 52.35
C ALA A 728 -29.38 -45.83 52.33
N ALA A 729 -28.83 -46.56 51.35
CA ALA A 729 -28.96 -48.02 51.22
C ALA A 729 -28.06 -48.79 52.21
N MET A 730 -27.01 -48.18 52.75
CA MET A 730 -26.24 -48.76 53.86
C MET A 730 -26.95 -48.65 55.22
N ASN A 731 -28.09 -47.94 55.30
CA ASN A 731 -28.81 -47.68 56.53
C ASN A 731 -30.26 -48.25 56.57
N GLY A 732 -30.60 -49.15 55.64
CA GLY A 732 -31.95 -49.74 55.56
C GLY A 732 -31.93 -51.15 54.97
N GLY A 733 -31.97 -52.16 55.85
CA GLY A 733 -31.97 -53.57 55.46
C GLY A 733 -33.27 -54.07 54.84
N SER A 734 -33.11 -55.10 53.99
CA SER A 734 -34.05 -56.18 53.68
C SER A 734 -35.44 -55.82 53.11
N SER A 735 -35.63 -55.98 51.80
CA SER A 735 -36.76 -56.79 51.29
C SER A 735 -36.55 -57.25 49.84
N SER A 736 -37.00 -58.47 49.58
CA SER A 736 -36.94 -59.21 48.31
C SER A 736 -38.07 -58.78 47.36
N GLY A 737 -37.77 -58.65 46.05
CA GLY A 737 -38.80 -58.45 45.02
C GLY A 737 -38.25 -58.72 43.61
N LYS A 738 -38.97 -59.56 42.85
CA LYS A 738 -38.61 -60.20 41.57
C LYS A 738 -39.48 -59.60 40.44
N LEU A 739 -39.06 -59.79 39.17
CA LEU A 739 -39.82 -59.63 37.88
C LEU A 739 -39.84 -58.19 37.29
N HIS A 740 -39.85 -57.88 35.98
CA HIS A 740 -40.03 -58.47 34.62
C HIS A 740 -39.17 -57.56 33.66
N GLY A 741 -38.65 -57.88 32.47
CA GLY A 741 -39.16 -58.69 31.35
C GLY A 741 -39.87 -57.80 30.30
N ASP A 742 -39.39 -57.81 29.04
CA ASP A 742 -39.99 -57.29 27.78
C ASP A 742 -39.84 -55.77 27.44
N ASP A 743 -39.63 -55.31 26.19
CA ASP A 743 -39.75 -55.96 24.87
C ASP A 743 -39.20 -55.05 23.69
N TRP A 744 -38.71 -55.69 22.61
CA TRP A 744 -38.59 -55.33 21.15
C TRP A 744 -37.87 -54.04 20.66
N GLN A 745 -36.88 -54.05 19.76
CA GLN A 745 -36.62 -54.63 18.40
C GLN A 745 -37.24 -53.90 17.18
N GLN A 746 -36.36 -53.14 16.50
CA GLN A 746 -35.94 -53.15 15.08
C GLN A 746 -36.96 -53.40 13.95
N GLU A 747 -37.08 -52.44 13.03
CA GLU A 747 -37.30 -52.73 11.60
C GLU A 747 -36.73 -51.62 10.72
N GLY A 748 -35.87 -52.01 9.78
CA GLY A 748 -35.48 -51.20 8.63
C GLY A 748 -36.37 -51.57 7.44
N PHE A 749 -36.59 -50.64 6.52
CA PHE A 749 -37.14 -50.96 5.21
C PHE A 749 -36.42 -50.22 4.08
N ASN A 750 -36.05 -51.01 3.09
CA ASN A 750 -35.43 -50.68 1.82
C ASN A 750 -36.40 -49.98 0.84
N HIS A 751 -35.80 -49.30 -0.14
CA HIS A 751 -36.21 -49.15 -1.55
C HIS A 751 -37.60 -49.65 -1.99
N ALA A 752 -38.40 -48.75 -2.57
CA ALA A 752 -38.77 -48.75 -4.01
C ALA A 752 -39.91 -47.74 -4.25
N GLY A 753 -39.72 -46.86 -5.23
CA GLY A 753 -40.66 -45.84 -5.69
C GLY A 753 -39.97 -44.88 -6.64
#